data_AF-A0A8C3JHS4-F1
#
_entry.id   AF-A0A8C3JHS4-F1
#
_cell.length_a   1.000
_cell.length_b   1.000
_cell.length_c   1.000
_cell.angle_alpha   90.00
_cell.angle_beta   90.00
_cell.angle_gamma   90.00
#
_symmetry.space_group_name_H-M   'P 1'
#
loop_
_entity.id
_entity.type
_entity.pdbx_description
1 polymer ?
#
loop_
_entity_poly.entity_id
_entity_poly.type
_entity_poly.pdbx_seq_one_letter_code
_entity_poly.pdbx_strand_id
1 'polypeptide(L)'
;QAAPLHASIMITEEILRRGQPFSITLNLKTTAQSGDNFTFIASTGNFPKTLTSLPSHSKPSEPGCINFTISSPADAVVGRYKLKLQMVSGNNKVSSTLLGQFVLLFNPWCPNDDVYMANEKERREYVLNDSGIIFQGLEKHIQEEAWNYGQFEEGILDISLAILDRSLNHRQDPAVDVSNRNNPIYVSRVISAMVNSNDEKGVVEGKWKGKYRSGTNPLQWSGSVTILRKWYRGRYKPVRYGQCWVFAGVMCTVLRSLGIPTRVITNFNSAHDTNINLSIDKYIDISGKTLDLTEDSVWNFHVWNECWFTRRDLGSFYDGWQVLDATPQEKSKGIYQCGPASTRAIKEGHVNLDYDSSFVFAAVNADYVTWIHYSKKRKERIYSDTKKIGKFISTKAVGTNSRVDVTANYKYPEGSLKERRVYKKALKLLGVRSTGKRGKITRPRRRPSAACRQPAGKPTISGKLILNASPVIGQDILLTLALRNLISDFKTIKVKLRASAILYTRKPKAEILELSRSIKLGSEEVKDIPFKISYSQYKNSLTDDRKILVTAVCKTKQGASLLVEKDIILQDPFLTIEVLGPAVVHEPVNVQVTFTNPLSDVVTDCVLRVEGSGLLKDVARMGPMESSTVEFEIIPYKSGTRQLQVDLVCKHFSDIKGFVMLDVAPAQ
;
A
#
# COMPACT_ATOMS: atom_id res chain seq x y z
N GLN A 1 -7.35 -60.05 24.50
CA GLN A 1 -6.20 -59.13 24.38
C GLN A 1 -6.15 -58.66 22.93
N ALA A 2 -6.62 -57.44 22.67
CA ALA A 2 -6.75 -56.91 21.31
C ALA A 2 -6.05 -55.55 21.22
N ALA A 3 -5.27 -55.41 20.14
CA ALA A 3 -4.39 -54.29 19.83
C ALA A 3 -5.14 -52.96 19.57
N PRO A 4 -4.47 -51.81 19.77
CA PRO A 4 -5.06 -50.49 19.53
C PRO A 4 -5.03 -50.15 18.04
N LEU A 5 -6.20 -49.90 17.45
CA LEU A 5 -6.32 -49.27 16.13
C LEU A 5 -6.05 -47.77 16.27
N HIS A 6 -4.84 -47.36 15.88
CA HIS A 6 -4.52 -45.98 15.51
C HIS A 6 -5.41 -45.56 14.34
N ALA A 7 -6.34 -44.63 14.58
CA ALA A 7 -6.97 -43.85 13.52
C ALA A 7 -6.26 -42.50 13.43
N SER A 8 -5.28 -42.40 12.54
CA SER A 8 -4.77 -41.10 12.08
C SER A 8 -5.76 -40.53 11.07
N ILE A 9 -6.62 -39.61 11.51
CA ILE A 9 -7.45 -38.80 10.62
C ILE A 9 -6.90 -37.38 10.69
N MET A 10 -6.41 -36.89 9.55
CA MET A 10 -6.05 -35.48 9.38
C MET A 10 -7.29 -34.63 9.63
N ILE A 11 -7.28 -33.82 10.69
CA ILE A 11 -8.28 -32.78 10.91
C ILE A 11 -7.91 -31.65 9.94
N THR A 12 -8.59 -31.56 8.80
CA THR A 12 -8.71 -30.28 8.10
C THR A 12 -9.45 -29.34 9.05
N GLU A 13 -8.78 -28.28 9.50
CA GLU A 13 -9.39 -27.27 10.36
C GLU A 13 -10.55 -26.60 9.61
N GLU A 14 -11.74 -26.62 10.19
CA GLU A 14 -12.92 -25.98 9.60
C GLU A 14 -12.79 -24.45 9.66
N ILE A 15 -13.03 -23.77 8.54
CA ILE A 15 -12.97 -22.30 8.45
C ILE A 15 -14.39 -21.77 8.25
N LEU A 16 -14.87 -21.02 9.24
CA LEU A 16 -16.21 -20.47 9.30
C LEU A 16 -16.18 -18.93 9.32
N ARG A 17 -17.33 -18.32 9.05
CA ARG A 17 -17.52 -16.86 9.16
C ARG A 17 -18.59 -16.56 10.20
N ARG A 18 -18.38 -15.55 11.02
CA ARG A 18 -19.30 -15.19 12.10
C ARG A 18 -20.69 -14.78 11.58
N GLY A 19 -21.73 -14.96 12.39
CA GLY A 19 -23.10 -14.58 12.00
C GLY A 19 -23.72 -15.47 10.92
N GLN A 20 -23.07 -16.57 10.54
CA GLN A 20 -23.60 -17.57 9.62
C GLN A 20 -23.76 -18.91 10.35
N PRO A 21 -24.93 -19.58 10.24
CA PRO A 21 -25.13 -20.89 10.82
C PRO A 21 -24.28 -21.95 10.11
N PHE A 22 -23.83 -22.95 10.86
CA PHE A 22 -23.14 -24.14 10.36
C PHE A 22 -23.75 -25.40 10.99
N SER A 23 -23.68 -26.52 10.29
CA SER A 23 -24.26 -27.78 10.74
C SER A 23 -23.19 -28.74 11.20
N ILE A 24 -23.46 -29.47 12.28
CA ILE A 24 -22.65 -30.60 12.73
C ILE A 24 -23.54 -31.81 12.96
N THR A 25 -22.97 -32.98 12.74
CA THR A 25 -23.65 -34.26 12.95
C THR A 25 -22.95 -35.00 14.07
N LEU A 26 -23.70 -35.36 15.12
CA LEU A 26 -23.20 -36.14 16.25
C LEU A 26 -23.67 -37.58 16.11
N ASN A 27 -22.71 -38.49 16.00
CA ASN A 27 -22.92 -39.93 16.05
C ASN A 27 -22.78 -40.40 17.50
N LEU A 28 -23.90 -40.75 18.13
CA LEU A 28 -23.94 -41.20 19.51
C LEU A 28 -23.81 -42.72 19.57
N LYS A 29 -23.01 -43.22 20.52
CA LYS A 29 -22.87 -44.66 20.77
C LYS A 29 -24.14 -45.31 21.35
N THR A 30 -25.03 -44.50 21.91
CA THR A 30 -26.30 -44.89 22.52
C THR A 30 -27.35 -43.86 22.14
N THR A 31 -28.59 -44.29 21.91
CA THR A 31 -29.71 -43.40 21.61
C THR A 31 -29.86 -42.33 22.71
N ALA A 32 -29.94 -41.06 22.33
CA ALA A 32 -30.20 -39.98 23.29
C ALA A 32 -31.52 -40.24 24.02
N GLN A 33 -31.51 -40.13 25.34
CA GLN A 33 -32.70 -40.36 26.17
C GLN A 33 -33.57 -39.10 26.26
N SER A 34 -34.87 -39.29 26.50
CA SER A 34 -35.80 -38.19 26.76
C SER A 34 -35.39 -37.47 28.06
N GLY A 35 -34.69 -36.34 27.94
CA GLY A 35 -34.17 -35.56 29.07
C GLY A 35 -32.69 -35.17 28.96
N ASP A 36 -31.94 -35.71 27.99
CA ASP A 36 -30.55 -35.30 27.77
C ASP A 36 -30.48 -33.87 27.18
N ASN A 37 -29.72 -32.98 27.81
CA ASN A 37 -29.50 -31.61 27.32
C ASN A 37 -28.07 -31.45 26.78
N PHE A 38 -27.97 -30.91 25.56
CA PHE A 38 -26.73 -30.72 24.84
C PHE A 38 -26.41 -29.23 24.73
N THR A 39 -25.29 -28.81 25.30
CA THR A 39 -24.80 -27.43 25.26
C THR A 39 -23.46 -27.36 24.54
N PHE A 40 -23.37 -26.54 23.49
CA PHE A 40 -22.13 -26.28 22.76
C PHE A 40 -21.40 -25.08 23.36
N ILE A 41 -20.17 -25.31 23.79
CA ILE A 41 -19.31 -24.29 24.40
C ILE A 41 -18.14 -24.04 23.47
N ALA A 42 -18.10 -22.86 22.87
CA ALA A 42 -16.96 -22.40 22.07
C ALA A 42 -16.05 -21.52 22.94
N SER A 43 -14.74 -21.72 22.82
CA SER A 43 -13.74 -20.93 23.54
C SER A 43 -12.58 -20.48 22.65
N THR A 44 -12.20 -19.21 22.73
CA THR A 44 -11.04 -18.61 22.05
C THR A 44 -10.10 -17.92 23.05
N GLY A 45 -8.84 -17.75 22.67
CA GLY A 45 -7.78 -17.22 23.54
C GLY A 45 -7.22 -18.25 24.53
N ASN A 46 -6.02 -17.97 25.04
CA ASN A 46 -5.37 -18.86 26.01
C ASN A 46 -5.75 -18.52 27.46
N PHE A 47 -5.83 -17.22 27.84
CA PHE A 47 -6.11 -16.78 29.21
C PHE A 47 -6.61 -15.32 29.29
N PRO A 48 -7.78 -15.03 29.89
CA PRO A 48 -8.93 -15.91 30.10
C PRO A 48 -9.59 -16.25 28.76
N LYS A 49 -10.26 -17.40 28.72
CA LYS A 49 -10.96 -17.86 27.53
C LYS A 49 -12.25 -17.06 27.36
N THR A 50 -12.46 -16.46 26.20
CA THR A 50 -13.78 -15.96 25.83
C THR A 50 -14.65 -17.17 25.57
N LEU A 51 -15.56 -17.47 26.51
CA LEU A 51 -16.49 -18.60 26.46
C LEU A 51 -17.84 -18.10 25.94
N THR A 52 -18.39 -18.79 24.95
CA THR A 52 -19.73 -18.48 24.44
C THR A 52 -20.50 -19.78 24.27
N SER A 53 -21.66 -19.84 24.91
CA SER A 53 -22.66 -20.87 24.61
C SER A 53 -23.26 -20.56 23.25
N LEU A 54 -23.19 -21.52 22.32
CA LEU A 54 -23.72 -21.32 20.97
C LEU A 54 -25.17 -21.81 20.91
N PRO A 55 -26.10 -20.97 20.42
CA PRO A 55 -27.46 -21.41 20.10
C PRO A 55 -27.41 -22.60 19.14
N SER A 56 -28.21 -23.63 19.43
CA SER A 56 -28.32 -24.80 18.58
C SER A 56 -29.76 -25.28 18.45
N HIS A 57 -30.13 -25.74 17.26
CA HIS A 57 -31.40 -26.41 17.00
C HIS A 57 -31.12 -27.82 16.49
N SER A 58 -31.76 -28.82 17.09
CA SER A 58 -31.63 -30.22 16.68
C SER A 58 -32.74 -30.61 15.71
N LYS A 59 -32.39 -31.45 14.73
CA LYS A 59 -33.36 -32.20 13.93
C LYS A 59 -33.01 -33.70 14.02
N PRO A 60 -33.97 -34.58 14.33
CA PRO A 60 -33.73 -36.02 14.30
C PRO A 60 -33.45 -36.44 12.84
N SER A 61 -32.37 -37.18 12.64
CA SER A 61 -31.94 -37.67 11.32
C SER A 61 -32.20 -39.18 11.21
N GLU A 62 -31.52 -39.98 12.02
CA GLU A 62 -31.57 -41.45 12.05
C GLU A 62 -31.33 -41.96 13.49
N PRO A 63 -31.66 -43.23 13.84
CA PRO A 63 -31.39 -43.77 15.17
C PRO A 63 -29.89 -43.68 15.52
N GLY A 64 -29.55 -42.95 16.59
CA GLY A 64 -28.16 -42.73 17.02
C GLY A 64 -27.45 -41.54 16.36
N CYS A 65 -28.12 -40.78 15.48
CA CYS A 65 -27.56 -39.63 14.79
C CYS A 65 -28.40 -38.36 15.01
N ILE A 66 -27.77 -37.30 15.51
CA ILE A 66 -28.42 -35.99 15.74
C ILE A 66 -27.72 -34.90 14.94
N ASN A 67 -28.48 -34.18 14.12
CA ASN A 67 -28.00 -33.02 13.40
C ASN A 67 -28.28 -31.75 14.20
N PHE A 68 -27.24 -30.97 14.46
CA PHE A 68 -27.33 -29.67 15.10
C PHE A 68 -27.00 -28.57 14.10
N THR A 69 -27.81 -27.52 14.07
CA THR A 69 -27.45 -26.26 13.42
C THR A 69 -27.00 -25.29 14.50
N ILE A 70 -25.74 -24.89 14.45
CA ILE A 70 -25.08 -24.00 15.41
C ILE A 70 -24.91 -22.63 14.76
N SER A 71 -25.20 -21.56 15.50
CA SER A 71 -24.98 -20.18 15.01
C SER A 71 -24.04 -19.42 15.93
N SER A 72 -23.12 -18.64 15.36
CA SER A 72 -22.39 -17.61 16.11
C SER A 72 -23.06 -16.26 15.94
N PRO A 73 -22.91 -15.32 16.89
CA PRO A 73 -23.35 -13.95 16.68
C PRO A 73 -22.48 -13.26 15.62
N ALA A 74 -23.03 -12.22 14.99
CA ALA A 74 -22.35 -11.47 13.92
C ALA A 74 -21.23 -10.55 14.44
N ASP A 75 -21.16 -10.32 15.75
CA ASP A 75 -20.10 -9.62 16.46
C ASP A 75 -19.21 -10.59 17.27
N ALA A 76 -19.20 -11.87 16.92
CA ALA A 76 -18.28 -12.83 17.53
C ALA A 76 -16.80 -12.41 17.28
N VAL A 77 -15.95 -12.74 18.24
CA VAL A 77 -14.50 -12.59 18.15
C VAL A 77 -13.96 -13.44 16.99
N VAL A 78 -13.07 -12.89 16.17
CA VAL A 78 -12.40 -13.69 15.11
C VAL A 78 -11.16 -14.38 15.68
N GLY A 79 -10.86 -15.59 15.18
CA GLY A 79 -9.70 -16.36 15.60
C GLY A 79 -9.96 -17.86 15.70
N ARG A 80 -9.05 -18.57 16.38
CA ARG A 80 -9.16 -20.02 16.59
C ARG A 80 -10.02 -20.34 17.79
N TYR A 81 -10.97 -21.25 17.59
CA TYR A 81 -11.88 -21.72 18.62
C TYR A 81 -11.66 -23.20 18.93
N LYS A 82 -11.86 -23.55 20.20
CA LYS A 82 -12.07 -24.92 20.66
C LYS A 82 -13.56 -25.13 20.92
N LEU A 83 -14.16 -26.11 20.26
CA LEU A 83 -15.56 -26.47 20.44
C LEU A 83 -15.67 -27.66 21.42
N LYS A 84 -16.42 -27.47 22.50
CA LYS A 84 -16.74 -28.52 23.47
C LYS A 84 -18.23 -28.78 23.50
N LEU A 85 -18.60 -30.04 23.66
CA LEU A 85 -19.95 -30.45 23.99
C LEU A 85 -20.05 -30.69 25.49
N GLN A 86 -21.01 -30.05 26.15
CA GLN A 86 -21.44 -30.38 27.49
C GLN A 86 -22.78 -31.09 27.41
N MET A 87 -22.83 -32.31 27.93
CA MET A 87 -24.06 -33.10 28.01
C MET A 87 -24.46 -33.23 29.47
N VAL A 88 -25.70 -32.86 29.77
CA VAL A 88 -26.34 -33.12 31.07
C VAL A 88 -27.32 -34.27 30.85
N SER A 89 -26.98 -35.43 31.41
CA SER A 89 -27.87 -36.60 31.33
C SER A 89 -29.00 -36.50 32.36
N GLY A 90 -30.11 -37.21 32.16
CA GLY A 90 -31.29 -37.21 33.04
C GLY A 90 -31.02 -37.41 34.54
N ASN A 91 -29.86 -37.98 34.92
CA ASN A 91 -29.41 -38.14 36.31
C ASN A 91 -28.57 -36.95 36.83
N ASN A 92 -28.65 -35.77 36.21
CA ASN A 92 -27.84 -34.56 36.49
C ASN A 92 -26.31 -34.75 36.38
N LYS A 93 -25.84 -35.81 35.71
CA LYS A 93 -24.42 -36.03 35.47
C LYS A 93 -23.97 -35.18 34.29
N VAL A 94 -23.04 -34.26 34.55
CA VAL A 94 -22.43 -33.40 33.53
C VAL A 94 -21.20 -34.09 32.96
N SER A 95 -21.17 -34.27 31.65
CA SER A 95 -19.97 -34.69 30.91
C SER A 95 -19.55 -33.60 29.92
N SER A 96 -18.26 -33.42 29.73
CA SER A 96 -17.72 -32.45 28.76
C SER A 96 -16.70 -33.12 27.86
N THR A 97 -16.90 -33.00 26.55
CA THR A 97 -16.04 -33.61 25.52
C THR A 97 -15.57 -32.54 24.54
N LEU A 98 -14.28 -32.54 24.20
CA LEU A 98 -13.75 -31.69 23.12
C LEU A 98 -14.13 -32.30 21.78
N LEU A 99 -14.85 -31.55 20.95
CA LEU A 99 -15.26 -31.99 19.62
C LEU A 99 -14.20 -31.68 18.55
N GLY A 100 -13.53 -30.53 18.66
CA GLY A 100 -12.54 -30.13 17.67
C GLY A 100 -12.15 -28.66 17.76
N GLN A 101 -11.52 -28.17 16.69
CA GLN A 101 -11.11 -26.78 16.52
C GLN A 101 -11.64 -26.24 15.19
N PHE A 102 -11.91 -24.94 15.15
CA PHE A 102 -12.32 -24.24 13.94
C PHE A 102 -11.80 -22.79 13.98
N VAL A 103 -11.67 -22.18 12.81
CA VAL A 103 -11.37 -20.75 12.67
C VAL A 103 -12.68 -20.00 12.42
N LEU A 104 -12.89 -18.89 13.11
CA LEU A 104 -13.98 -17.96 12.85
C LEU A 104 -13.42 -16.65 12.29
N LEU A 105 -13.93 -16.22 11.13
CA LEU A 105 -13.51 -15.02 10.42
C LEU A 105 -14.62 -13.96 10.39
N PHE A 106 -14.27 -12.74 9.97
CA PHE A 106 -15.24 -11.71 9.63
C PHE A 106 -16.14 -12.16 8.46
N ASN A 107 -17.37 -11.65 8.41
CA ASN A 107 -18.37 -12.07 7.44
C ASN A 107 -18.92 -10.93 6.58
N PRO A 108 -18.30 -10.63 5.44
CA PRO A 108 -18.79 -9.57 4.55
C PRO A 108 -20.09 -9.96 3.81
N TRP A 109 -20.58 -11.20 3.95
CA TRP A 109 -21.88 -11.64 3.43
C TRP A 109 -23.03 -11.47 4.43
N CYS A 110 -22.75 -11.30 5.73
CA CYS A 110 -23.78 -11.17 6.76
C CYS A 110 -24.18 -9.70 6.94
N PRO A 111 -25.45 -9.30 6.71
CA PRO A 111 -25.91 -7.91 6.87
C PRO A 111 -25.72 -7.31 8.27
N ASN A 112 -25.64 -8.16 9.29
CA ASN A 112 -25.46 -7.75 10.69
C ASN A 112 -23.99 -7.63 11.09
N ASP A 113 -23.04 -7.96 10.20
CA ASP A 113 -21.61 -7.82 10.45
C ASP A 113 -21.14 -6.41 10.05
N ASP A 114 -20.25 -5.83 10.85
CA ASP A 114 -19.64 -4.52 10.60
C ASP A 114 -18.87 -4.43 9.28
N VAL A 115 -18.41 -5.57 8.74
CA VAL A 115 -17.70 -5.64 7.44
C VAL A 115 -18.63 -5.93 6.26
N TYR A 116 -19.95 -5.92 6.45
CA TYR A 116 -20.92 -6.26 5.41
C TYR A 116 -20.73 -5.41 4.15
N MET A 117 -20.58 -6.10 3.01
CA MET A 117 -20.50 -5.48 1.70
C MET A 117 -21.57 -6.09 0.80
N ALA A 118 -22.60 -5.30 0.48
CA ALA A 118 -23.78 -5.81 -0.21
C ALA A 118 -23.50 -6.29 -1.64
N ASN A 119 -22.57 -5.64 -2.35
CA ASN A 119 -22.28 -5.92 -3.75
C ASN A 119 -21.42 -7.19 -3.90
N GLU A 120 -21.97 -8.21 -4.55
CA GLU A 120 -21.29 -9.49 -4.76
C GLU A 120 -20.03 -9.38 -5.62
N LYS A 121 -20.02 -8.53 -6.66
CA LYS A 121 -18.83 -8.33 -7.51
C LYS A 121 -17.70 -7.66 -6.71
N GLU A 122 -18.05 -6.70 -5.85
CA GLU A 122 -17.09 -6.06 -4.95
C GLU A 122 -16.54 -7.05 -3.91
N ARG A 123 -17.39 -7.91 -3.32
CA ARG A 123 -16.91 -8.97 -2.41
C ARG A 123 -15.95 -9.93 -3.11
N ARG A 124 -16.25 -10.32 -4.36
CA ARG A 124 -15.35 -11.14 -5.17
C ARG A 124 -14.00 -10.46 -5.37
N GLU A 125 -13.97 -9.17 -5.68
CA GLU A 125 -12.70 -8.44 -5.86
C GLU A 125 -11.95 -8.18 -4.54
N TYR A 126 -12.65 -7.73 -3.50
CA TYR A 126 -12.02 -7.18 -2.30
C TYR A 126 -11.81 -8.19 -1.18
N VAL A 127 -12.32 -9.42 -1.33
CA VAL A 127 -12.14 -10.54 -0.37
C VAL A 127 -11.58 -11.78 -1.07
N LEU A 128 -12.17 -12.18 -2.20
CA LEU A 128 -11.88 -13.47 -2.84
C LEU A 128 -10.82 -13.42 -3.94
N ASN A 129 -10.52 -12.25 -4.50
CA ASN A 129 -9.46 -12.14 -5.50
C ASN A 129 -8.10 -12.16 -4.81
N ASP A 130 -7.25 -13.11 -5.18
CA ASP A 130 -5.90 -13.30 -4.62
C ASP A 130 -4.79 -12.73 -5.51
N SER A 131 -5.16 -12.13 -6.64
CA SER A 131 -4.28 -11.45 -7.58
C SER A 131 -4.62 -9.95 -7.65
N GLY A 132 -3.60 -9.10 -7.64
CA GLY A 132 -3.74 -7.65 -7.54
C GLY A 132 -2.97 -6.89 -8.61
N ILE A 133 -3.28 -5.60 -8.70
CA ILE A 133 -2.53 -4.59 -9.46
C ILE A 133 -2.31 -3.41 -8.52
N ILE A 134 -1.04 -2.99 -8.39
CA ILE A 134 -0.63 -1.82 -7.64
C ILE A 134 -0.08 -0.80 -8.64
N PHE A 135 -0.66 0.39 -8.65
CA PHE A 135 -0.21 1.45 -9.54
C PHE A 135 1.04 2.13 -8.99
N GLN A 136 2.03 2.38 -9.84
CA GLN A 136 3.29 3.03 -9.48
C GLN A 136 3.70 4.06 -10.55
N GLY A 137 4.92 4.59 -10.47
CA GLY A 137 5.48 5.49 -11.50
C GLY A 137 5.39 6.98 -11.16
N LEU A 138 4.82 7.77 -12.07
CA LEU A 138 4.59 9.23 -11.94
C LEU A 138 3.14 9.56 -12.29
N GLU A 139 2.63 10.70 -11.81
CA GLU A 139 1.25 11.16 -12.09
C GLU A 139 0.87 11.20 -13.58
N LYS A 140 1.84 11.38 -14.49
CA LYS A 140 1.62 11.45 -15.94
C LYS A 140 2.03 10.18 -16.69
N HIS A 141 2.66 9.23 -15.98
CA HIS A 141 3.15 7.96 -16.53
C HIS A 141 2.93 6.90 -15.44
N ILE A 142 1.68 6.50 -15.29
CA ILE A 142 1.25 5.51 -14.30
C ILE A 142 1.56 4.13 -14.86
N GLN A 143 2.27 3.32 -14.07
CA GLN A 143 2.62 1.94 -14.40
C GLN A 143 1.76 0.98 -13.56
N GLU A 144 1.50 -0.20 -14.12
CA GLU A 144 0.76 -1.28 -13.48
C GLU A 144 1.75 -2.35 -13.02
N GLU A 145 1.76 -2.64 -11.72
CA GLU A 145 2.58 -3.71 -11.15
C GLU A 145 1.68 -4.79 -10.59
N ALA A 146 1.83 -6.03 -11.08
CA ALA A 146 1.12 -7.16 -10.54
C ALA A 146 1.57 -7.47 -9.10
N TRP A 147 0.63 -7.93 -8.28
CA TRP A 147 0.93 -8.35 -6.92
C TRP A 147 0.17 -9.62 -6.54
N ASN A 148 0.89 -10.67 -6.17
CA ASN A 148 0.29 -11.90 -5.66
C ASN A 148 -0.05 -11.75 -4.17
N TYR A 149 -1.32 -11.51 -3.86
CA TYR A 149 -1.79 -11.51 -2.46
C TYR A 149 -1.71 -12.93 -1.89
N GLY A 150 -2.31 -13.90 -2.60
CA GLY A 150 -2.21 -15.33 -2.26
C GLY A 150 -2.77 -15.67 -0.87
N GLN A 151 -3.84 -15.01 -0.43
CA GLN A 151 -4.43 -15.24 0.90
C GLN A 151 -4.96 -16.66 1.12
N PHE A 152 -5.19 -17.43 0.04
CA PHE A 152 -5.64 -18.82 0.07
C PHE A 152 -4.50 -19.82 -0.16
N GLU A 153 -3.26 -19.36 -0.18
CA GLU A 153 -2.10 -20.25 -0.22
C GLU A 153 -1.86 -20.88 1.14
N GLU A 154 -1.32 -22.10 1.13
CA GLU A 154 -1.13 -22.92 2.32
C GLU A 154 -0.37 -22.16 3.43
N GLY A 155 -0.93 -22.20 4.65
CA GLY A 155 -0.40 -21.57 5.85
C GLY A 155 -0.60 -20.06 5.95
N ILE A 156 -1.08 -19.36 4.91
CA ILE A 156 -1.20 -17.89 4.94
C ILE A 156 -2.24 -17.43 5.97
N LEU A 157 -3.40 -18.08 6.04
CA LEU A 157 -4.41 -17.77 7.06
C LEU A 157 -3.85 -17.96 8.49
N ASP A 158 -3.12 -19.04 8.72
CA ASP A 158 -2.52 -19.33 10.02
C ASP A 158 -1.50 -18.26 10.43
N ILE A 159 -0.70 -17.80 9.47
CA ILE A 159 0.26 -16.71 9.67
C ILE A 159 -0.47 -15.41 9.97
N SER A 160 -1.54 -15.10 9.24
CA SER A 160 -2.36 -13.90 9.47
C SER A 160 -2.96 -13.88 10.88
N LEU A 161 -3.45 -15.01 11.39
CA LEU A 161 -3.91 -15.14 12.78
C LEU A 161 -2.76 -14.99 13.77
N ALA A 162 -1.61 -15.61 13.49
CA ALA A 162 -0.42 -15.50 14.33
C ALA A 162 0.12 -14.07 14.43
N ILE A 163 -0.10 -13.21 13.42
CA ILE A 163 0.28 -11.80 13.49
C ILE A 163 -0.43 -11.10 14.66
N LEU A 164 -1.73 -11.36 14.86
CA LEU A 164 -2.50 -10.77 15.96
C LEU A 164 -1.94 -11.19 17.33
N ASP A 165 -1.52 -12.46 17.47
CA ASP A 165 -0.94 -13.00 18.70
C ASP A 165 0.48 -12.46 19.01
N ARG A 166 1.06 -11.66 18.11
CA ARG A 166 2.42 -11.10 18.25
C ARG A 166 2.45 -9.60 18.45
N SER A 167 1.30 -8.92 18.40
CA SER A 167 1.16 -7.48 18.64
C SER A 167 1.57 -7.07 20.05
N LEU A 168 1.95 -5.81 20.24
CA LEU A 168 2.17 -5.22 21.57
C LEU A 168 0.89 -5.29 22.39
N ASN A 169 -0.28 -5.07 21.78
CA ASN A 169 -1.56 -5.19 22.45
C ASN A 169 -1.73 -6.59 23.07
N HIS A 170 -1.46 -7.64 22.30
CA HIS A 170 -1.56 -9.01 22.77
C HIS A 170 -0.51 -9.33 23.84
N ARG A 171 0.72 -8.81 23.73
CA ARG A 171 1.75 -9.02 24.75
C ARG A 171 1.44 -8.30 26.06
N GLN A 172 0.82 -7.13 25.97
CA GLN A 172 0.45 -6.32 27.13
C GLN A 172 -0.71 -6.96 27.88
N ASP A 173 -1.77 -7.32 27.16
CA ASP A 173 -2.94 -7.99 27.73
C ASP A 173 -3.60 -8.90 26.69
N PRO A 174 -3.28 -10.21 26.69
CA PRO A 174 -3.87 -11.18 25.76
C PRO A 174 -5.40 -11.26 25.87
N ALA A 175 -5.96 -11.05 27.07
CA ALA A 175 -7.39 -11.13 27.34
C ALA A 175 -8.14 -10.04 26.59
N VAL A 176 -7.66 -8.82 26.76
CA VAL A 176 -8.25 -7.61 26.20
C VAL A 176 -8.01 -7.55 24.70
N ASP A 177 -6.83 -7.97 24.22
CA ASP A 177 -6.58 -8.07 22.78
C ASP A 177 -7.56 -9.04 22.11
N VAL A 178 -7.70 -10.26 22.64
CA VAL A 178 -8.59 -11.27 22.05
C VAL A 178 -10.06 -10.82 22.09
N SER A 179 -10.52 -10.21 23.19
CA SER A 179 -11.91 -9.74 23.28
C SER A 179 -12.23 -8.62 22.28
N ASN A 180 -11.24 -7.79 21.93
CA ASN A 180 -11.38 -6.72 20.94
C ASN A 180 -11.25 -7.19 19.49
N ARG A 181 -10.88 -8.45 19.23
CA ARG A 181 -10.81 -9.01 17.86
C ARG A 181 -12.19 -9.19 17.22
N ASN A 182 -13.29 -8.91 17.91
CA ASN A 182 -14.59 -8.77 17.26
C ASN A 182 -14.74 -7.47 16.46
N ASN A 183 -13.88 -6.48 16.67
CA ASN A 183 -14.02 -5.15 16.09
C ASN A 183 -13.05 -4.95 14.90
N PRO A 184 -13.55 -4.73 13.67
CA PRO A 184 -12.69 -4.52 12.51
C PRO A 184 -11.85 -3.25 12.60
N ILE A 185 -12.30 -2.22 13.36
CA ILE A 185 -11.52 -1.00 13.64
C ILE A 185 -10.23 -1.37 14.38
N TYR A 186 -10.37 -2.19 15.43
CA TYR A 186 -9.26 -2.63 16.26
C TYR A 186 -8.31 -3.55 15.49
N VAL A 187 -8.85 -4.62 14.87
CA VAL A 187 -8.05 -5.60 14.13
C VAL A 187 -7.25 -4.92 13.02
N SER A 188 -7.89 -4.07 12.22
CA SER A 188 -7.21 -3.40 11.11
C SER A 188 -6.07 -2.49 11.61
N ARG A 189 -6.29 -1.76 12.72
CA ARG A 189 -5.27 -0.89 13.31
C ARG A 189 -4.08 -1.70 13.85
N VAL A 190 -4.33 -2.81 14.54
CA VAL A 190 -3.27 -3.72 15.01
C VAL A 190 -2.45 -4.26 13.84
N ILE A 191 -3.11 -4.65 12.74
CA ILE A 191 -2.42 -5.11 11.53
C ILE A 191 -1.56 -4.00 10.91
N SER A 192 -2.03 -2.74 10.89
CA SER A 192 -1.22 -1.61 10.39
C SER A 192 0.10 -1.47 11.14
N ALA A 193 0.11 -1.72 12.46
CA ALA A 193 1.31 -1.71 13.28
C ALA A 193 2.19 -2.93 12.99
N MET A 194 1.60 -4.12 13.05
CA MET A 194 2.33 -5.39 12.99
C MET A 194 2.94 -5.70 11.62
N VAL A 195 2.43 -5.11 10.54
CA VAL A 195 3.00 -5.34 9.20
C VAL A 195 4.37 -4.69 9.06
N ASN A 196 4.68 -3.62 9.81
CA ASN A 196 6.02 -3.05 9.88
C ASN A 196 6.76 -3.47 11.16
N SER A 197 8.10 -3.45 11.13
CA SER A 197 8.93 -3.96 12.23
C SER A 197 9.57 -2.89 13.12
N ASN A 198 9.02 -1.67 13.18
CA ASN A 198 9.75 -0.54 13.79
C ASN A 198 9.69 -0.54 15.32
N ASP A 199 8.50 -0.75 15.89
CA ASP A 199 8.32 -0.81 17.35
C ASP A 199 8.14 -2.26 17.85
N GLU A 200 7.88 -3.18 16.93
CA GLU A 200 7.53 -4.57 17.21
C GLU A 200 8.41 -5.53 16.39
N LYS A 201 8.36 -6.83 16.72
CA LYS A 201 8.87 -7.88 15.81
C LYS A 201 7.87 -8.14 14.67
N GLY A 202 7.43 -7.06 14.03
CA GLY A 202 6.48 -7.09 12.93
C GLY A 202 7.07 -7.71 11.67
N VAL A 203 6.27 -7.73 10.60
CA VAL A 203 6.53 -8.56 9.42
C VAL A 203 7.70 -8.02 8.59
N VAL A 204 7.67 -6.74 8.20
CA VAL A 204 8.57 -6.18 7.19
C VAL A 204 9.45 -5.06 7.77
N GLU A 205 10.75 -5.12 7.49
CA GLU A 205 11.69 -4.05 7.81
C GLU A 205 11.80 -3.06 6.64
N GLY A 206 11.50 -1.79 6.89
CA GLY A 206 11.48 -0.75 5.86
C GLY A 206 12.88 -0.24 5.48
N LYS A 207 13.15 -0.06 4.19
CA LYS A 207 14.40 0.57 3.73
C LYS A 207 14.23 1.33 2.42
N TRP A 208 14.46 2.64 2.49
CA TRP A 208 14.35 3.57 1.36
C TRP A 208 15.69 4.08 0.85
N LYS A 209 16.81 3.77 1.50
CA LYS A 209 18.13 4.35 1.19
C LYS A 209 19.24 3.30 1.31
N GLY A 210 20.34 3.51 0.59
CA GLY A 210 21.54 2.66 0.63
C GLY A 210 21.45 1.43 -0.27
N LYS A 211 22.27 0.41 0.03
CA LYS A 211 22.30 -0.89 -0.67
C LYS A 211 21.52 -1.94 0.14
N TYR A 212 20.94 -2.93 -0.53
CA TYR A 212 20.10 -3.97 0.08
C TYR A 212 20.86 -5.28 0.41
N ARG A 213 22.18 -5.24 0.59
CA ARG A 213 23.05 -6.44 0.72
C ARG A 213 22.61 -7.47 1.78
N SER A 214 21.98 -7.03 2.86
CA SER A 214 21.53 -7.86 3.98
C SER A 214 20.06 -8.30 3.89
N GLY A 215 19.44 -8.17 2.71
CA GLY A 215 18.04 -8.50 2.48
C GLY A 215 17.68 -8.56 0.99
N THR A 216 16.40 -8.57 0.70
CA THR A 216 15.85 -8.48 -0.66
C THR A 216 15.61 -7.01 -1.00
N ASN A 217 15.95 -6.62 -2.23
CA ASN A 217 15.58 -5.30 -2.76
C ASN A 217 14.05 -5.19 -2.78
N PRO A 218 13.42 -4.15 -2.19
CA PRO A 218 11.96 -4.01 -2.16
C PRO A 218 11.26 -4.11 -3.52
N LEU A 219 11.96 -3.74 -4.59
CA LEU A 219 11.45 -3.84 -5.97
C LEU A 219 11.24 -5.29 -6.39
N GLN A 220 12.10 -6.23 -5.98
CA GLN A 220 12.04 -7.64 -6.37
C GLN A 220 10.90 -8.45 -5.75
N TRP A 221 10.09 -7.85 -4.88
CA TRP A 221 8.90 -8.53 -4.38
C TRP A 221 7.78 -8.42 -5.39
N SER A 222 7.18 -9.56 -5.72
CA SER A 222 6.00 -9.65 -6.57
C SER A 222 4.76 -10.12 -5.77
N GLY A 223 4.92 -10.49 -4.50
CA GLY A 223 3.82 -11.01 -3.70
C GLY A 223 4.06 -11.10 -2.21
N SER A 224 2.98 -11.33 -1.46
CA SER A 224 2.96 -11.37 0.00
C SER A 224 3.27 -12.74 0.59
N VAL A 225 2.98 -13.81 -0.16
CA VAL A 225 3.10 -15.22 0.30
C VAL A 225 4.52 -15.51 0.80
N THR A 226 5.53 -15.21 -0.01
CA THR A 226 6.94 -15.47 0.34
C THR A 226 7.38 -14.65 1.55
N ILE A 227 6.92 -13.40 1.68
CA ILE A 227 7.25 -12.52 2.81
C ILE A 227 6.68 -13.11 4.10
N LEU A 228 5.39 -13.42 4.12
CA LEU A 228 4.69 -13.96 5.30
C LEU A 228 5.30 -15.31 5.74
N ARG A 229 5.56 -16.22 4.79
CA ARG A 229 6.22 -17.51 5.08
C ARG A 229 7.64 -17.32 5.63
N LYS A 230 8.43 -16.40 5.08
CA LYS A 230 9.78 -16.08 5.58
C LYS A 230 9.74 -15.55 7.01
N TRP A 231 8.82 -14.63 7.31
CA TRP A 231 8.65 -14.10 8.67
C TRP A 231 8.31 -15.22 9.65
N TYR A 232 7.33 -16.06 9.31
CA TYR A 232 6.88 -17.15 10.18
C TYR A 232 7.97 -18.22 10.40
N ARG A 233 8.55 -18.77 9.32
CA ARG A 233 9.65 -19.76 9.38
C ARG A 233 10.90 -19.20 10.06
N GLY A 234 11.14 -17.90 9.92
CA GLY A 234 12.21 -17.16 10.58
C GLY A 234 12.01 -16.98 12.09
N ARG A 235 11.00 -17.59 12.70
CA ARG A 235 10.59 -17.38 14.11
C ARG A 235 10.25 -15.91 14.37
N TYR A 236 9.45 -15.32 13.49
CA TYR A 236 8.95 -13.94 13.58
C TYR A 236 10.05 -12.88 13.50
N LYS A 237 11.14 -13.19 12.77
CA LYS A 237 12.18 -12.20 12.47
C LYS A 237 11.71 -11.30 11.32
N PRO A 238 11.88 -9.97 11.42
CA PRO A 238 11.52 -9.06 10.35
C PRO A 238 12.15 -9.42 9.00
N VAL A 239 11.34 -9.35 7.94
CA VAL A 239 11.75 -9.64 6.57
C VAL A 239 12.32 -8.37 5.95
N ARG A 240 13.58 -8.46 5.53
CA ARG A 240 14.33 -7.37 4.90
C ARG A 240 14.22 -7.47 3.37
N TYR A 241 13.85 -6.43 2.63
CA TYR A 241 13.30 -5.14 3.03
C TYR A 241 12.01 -4.85 2.29
N GLY A 242 11.23 -3.87 2.77
CA GLY A 242 10.04 -3.37 2.09
C GLY A 242 10.03 -1.85 1.91
N GLN A 243 9.16 -1.41 1.00
CA GLN A 243 8.73 -0.02 0.76
C GLN A 243 7.20 0.01 0.71
N CYS A 244 6.58 1.20 0.54
CA CYS A 244 5.14 1.37 0.80
C CYS A 244 4.21 0.37 0.10
N TRP A 245 4.46 0.03 -1.17
CA TRP A 245 3.65 -0.97 -1.88
C TRP A 245 3.80 -2.39 -1.31
N VAL A 246 4.98 -2.74 -0.79
CA VAL A 246 5.23 -4.03 -0.13
C VAL A 246 4.44 -4.12 1.16
N PHE A 247 4.46 -3.05 1.99
CA PHE A 247 3.65 -2.97 3.20
C PHE A 247 2.16 -3.08 2.87
N ALA A 248 1.69 -2.33 1.87
CA ALA A 248 0.29 -2.33 1.46
C ALA A 248 -0.17 -3.68 0.90
N GLY A 249 0.68 -4.36 0.12
CA GLY A 249 0.39 -5.70 -0.42
C GLY A 249 0.28 -6.75 0.68
N VAL A 250 1.24 -6.77 1.63
CA VAL A 250 1.20 -7.67 2.79
C VAL A 250 -0.01 -7.39 3.67
N MET A 251 -0.30 -6.13 3.96
CA MET A 251 -1.49 -5.74 4.75
C MET A 251 -2.79 -6.16 4.05
N CYS A 252 -2.91 -5.96 2.73
CA CYS A 252 -4.07 -6.39 1.97
C CYS A 252 -4.31 -7.90 2.09
N THR A 253 -3.24 -8.69 1.94
CA THR A 253 -3.28 -10.16 2.07
C THR A 253 -3.82 -10.59 3.43
N VAL A 254 -3.28 -10.01 4.51
CA VAL A 254 -3.65 -10.37 5.88
C VAL A 254 -5.12 -10.00 6.16
N LEU A 255 -5.56 -8.81 5.74
CA LEU A 255 -6.94 -8.36 6.00
C LEU A 255 -7.97 -9.13 5.17
N ARG A 256 -7.67 -9.41 3.89
CA ARG A 256 -8.51 -10.28 3.06
C ARG A 256 -8.62 -11.69 3.63
N SER A 257 -7.52 -12.27 4.13
CA SER A 257 -7.54 -13.60 4.74
C SER A 257 -8.39 -13.64 6.01
N LEU A 258 -8.43 -12.54 6.78
CA LEU A 258 -9.28 -12.40 7.97
C LEU A 258 -10.76 -12.12 7.63
N GLY A 259 -11.09 -11.86 6.37
CA GLY A 259 -12.45 -11.59 5.91
C GLY A 259 -12.86 -10.13 5.89
N ILE A 260 -11.92 -9.20 6.06
CA ILE A 260 -12.18 -7.76 5.92
C ILE A 260 -12.01 -7.38 4.44
N PRO A 261 -13.03 -6.81 3.77
CA PRO A 261 -12.86 -6.37 2.38
C PRO A 261 -11.83 -5.24 2.30
N THR A 262 -10.78 -5.45 1.52
CA THR A 262 -9.63 -4.54 1.44
C THR A 262 -9.17 -4.34 0.00
N ARG A 263 -8.77 -3.11 -0.33
CA ARG A 263 -8.12 -2.76 -1.60
C ARG A 263 -6.88 -1.92 -1.38
N VAL A 264 -5.97 -1.94 -2.34
CA VAL A 264 -4.74 -1.13 -2.33
C VAL A 264 -5.00 0.19 -3.06
N ILE A 265 -4.52 1.29 -2.49
CA ILE A 265 -4.64 2.65 -3.01
C ILE A 265 -3.25 3.21 -3.27
N THR A 266 -3.04 3.80 -4.45
CA THR A 266 -1.86 4.60 -4.77
C THR A 266 -2.24 6.06 -4.85
N ASN A 267 -1.50 6.92 -4.14
CA ASN A 267 -1.60 8.37 -4.21
C ASN A 267 -0.36 8.97 -4.87
N PHE A 268 -0.51 9.69 -5.99
CA PHE A 268 0.61 10.35 -6.66
C PHE A 268 0.87 11.76 -6.09
N ASN A 269 2.13 12.17 -6.06
CA ASN A 269 2.58 13.37 -5.33
C ASN A 269 2.09 13.36 -3.87
N SER A 270 2.32 12.26 -3.15
CA SER A 270 1.89 12.13 -1.76
C SER A 270 2.77 12.97 -0.85
N ALA A 271 2.14 13.84 -0.07
CA ALA A 271 2.83 14.64 0.93
C ALA A 271 3.10 13.83 2.19
N HIS A 272 4.21 14.13 2.85
CA HIS A 272 4.51 13.73 4.23
C HIS A 272 4.80 15.02 4.99
N ASP A 273 3.79 15.52 5.71
CA ASP A 273 3.82 16.73 6.54
C ASP A 273 4.17 16.34 7.98
N THR A 274 5.35 16.72 8.45
CA THR A 274 5.83 16.35 9.79
C THR A 274 5.49 17.38 10.87
N ASN A 275 5.03 18.57 10.47
CA ASN A 275 4.79 19.70 11.37
C ASN A 275 3.30 20.07 11.51
N ILE A 276 2.42 19.35 10.81
CA ILE A 276 0.95 19.40 10.92
C ILE A 276 0.40 20.80 10.55
N ASN A 277 1.05 21.49 9.62
CA ASN A 277 0.62 22.81 9.16
C ASN A 277 -0.13 22.78 7.80
N LEU A 278 -0.28 21.58 7.20
CA LEU A 278 -0.83 21.31 5.87
C LEU A 278 -0.04 21.94 4.72
N SER A 279 1.22 22.28 4.91
CA SER A 279 2.08 22.93 3.93
C SER A 279 3.44 22.23 3.87
N ILE A 280 3.81 21.75 2.69
CA ILE A 280 5.10 21.13 2.43
C ILE A 280 6.07 22.18 1.91
N ASP A 281 7.14 22.44 2.66
CA ASP A 281 8.15 23.44 2.31
C ASP A 281 9.38 22.79 1.64
N LYS A 282 9.54 22.92 0.32
CA LYS A 282 10.79 22.55 -0.36
C LYS A 282 11.81 23.68 -0.31
N TYR A 283 13.02 23.38 0.14
CA TYR A 283 14.15 24.31 0.10
C TYR A 283 15.15 23.92 -0.98
N ILE A 284 15.54 24.90 -1.81
CA ILE A 284 16.61 24.76 -2.79
C ILE A 284 17.64 25.88 -2.63
N ASP A 285 18.88 25.66 -3.06
CA ASP A 285 19.86 26.73 -3.19
C ASP A 285 19.80 27.43 -4.56
N ILE A 286 20.67 28.42 -4.75
CA ILE A 286 20.77 29.19 -5.99
C ILE A 286 21.33 28.39 -7.19
N SER A 287 21.82 27.17 -6.97
CA SER A 287 22.25 26.25 -8.03
C SER A 287 21.12 25.32 -8.48
N GLY A 288 20.01 25.28 -7.73
CA GLY A 288 18.92 24.33 -7.96
C GLY A 288 19.08 23.02 -7.21
N LYS A 289 20.07 22.91 -6.31
CA LYS A 289 20.25 21.76 -5.43
C LYS A 289 19.21 21.81 -4.32
N THR A 290 18.56 20.67 -4.07
CA THR A 290 17.62 20.51 -2.94
C THR A 290 18.41 20.48 -1.63
N LEU A 291 17.91 21.19 -0.63
CA LEU A 291 18.51 21.31 0.70
C LEU A 291 17.64 20.57 1.72
N ASP A 292 18.27 19.73 2.54
CA ASP A 292 17.63 18.97 3.61
C ASP A 292 17.42 19.88 4.85
N LEU A 293 16.58 20.92 4.72
CA LEU A 293 16.25 21.89 5.80
C LEU A 293 14.90 21.64 6.48
N THR A 294 14.13 20.68 5.97
CA THR A 294 12.88 20.19 6.58
C THR A 294 12.85 18.68 6.46
N GLU A 295 12.04 18.04 7.30
CA GLU A 295 11.70 16.62 7.19
C GLU A 295 10.51 16.40 6.24
N ASP A 296 9.78 17.46 5.89
CA ASP A 296 8.67 17.36 4.93
C ASP A 296 9.15 16.83 3.58
N SER A 297 8.34 15.96 2.97
CA SER A 297 8.68 15.40 1.67
C SER A 297 7.45 15.22 0.79
N VAL A 298 7.70 15.14 -0.52
CA VAL A 298 6.67 14.76 -1.50
C VAL A 298 7.20 13.57 -2.28
N TRP A 299 6.56 12.42 -2.09
CA TRP A 299 6.92 11.20 -2.79
C TRP A 299 6.26 11.21 -4.16
N ASN A 300 6.91 10.63 -5.18
CA ASN A 300 6.33 10.53 -6.51
C ASN A 300 4.99 9.78 -6.47
N PHE A 301 4.93 8.74 -5.64
CA PHE A 301 3.72 8.08 -5.21
C PHE A 301 3.90 7.51 -3.80
N HIS A 302 2.79 7.25 -3.13
CA HIS A 302 2.72 6.51 -1.87
C HIS A 302 1.55 5.54 -1.92
N VAL A 303 1.67 4.38 -1.27
CA VAL A 303 0.70 3.29 -1.37
C VAL A 303 0.23 2.90 0.03
N TRP A 304 -1.08 2.76 0.20
CA TRP A 304 -1.74 2.34 1.44
C TRP A 304 -2.94 1.44 1.15
N ASN A 305 -3.73 1.11 2.16
CA ASN A 305 -4.93 0.27 2.04
C ASN A 305 -6.21 1.03 2.37
N GLU A 306 -7.30 0.66 1.71
CA GLU A 306 -8.65 0.98 2.15
C GLU A 306 -9.36 -0.30 2.59
N CYS A 307 -9.98 -0.26 3.77
CA CYS A 307 -10.75 -1.37 4.31
C CYS A 307 -12.21 -0.96 4.50
N TRP A 308 -13.14 -1.88 4.22
CA TRP A 308 -14.56 -1.62 4.28
C TRP A 308 -15.15 -2.10 5.59
N PHE A 309 -15.67 -1.17 6.39
CA PHE A 309 -16.47 -1.47 7.57
C PHE A 309 -17.22 -0.24 8.10
N THR A 310 -18.20 -0.48 8.99
CA THR A 310 -18.90 0.58 9.72
C THR A 310 -18.02 1.22 10.80
N ARG A 311 -18.26 2.50 11.08
CA ARG A 311 -17.57 3.30 12.12
C ARG A 311 -18.53 3.58 13.27
N ARG A 312 -18.85 2.55 14.07
CA ARG A 312 -19.71 2.68 15.25
C ARG A 312 -19.24 3.75 16.23
N ASP A 313 -17.93 4.02 16.26
CA ASP A 313 -17.28 5.05 17.07
C ASP A 313 -17.49 6.49 16.55
N LEU A 314 -17.75 6.67 15.25
CA LEU A 314 -17.94 8.00 14.63
C LEU A 314 -19.38 8.26 14.12
N GLY A 315 -20.17 7.19 13.92
CA GLY A 315 -21.51 7.23 13.33
C GLY A 315 -21.55 6.91 11.84
N SER A 316 -22.75 6.59 11.34
CA SER A 316 -22.97 5.98 10.00
C SER A 316 -22.57 6.86 8.82
N PHE A 317 -22.47 8.17 9.01
CA PHE A 317 -21.91 9.06 7.99
C PHE A 317 -20.48 8.67 7.63
N TYR A 318 -19.71 8.04 8.52
CA TYR A 318 -18.30 7.69 8.29
C TYR A 318 -18.06 6.24 7.88
N ASP A 319 -19.13 5.46 7.71
CA ASP A 319 -19.07 4.08 7.23
C ASP A 319 -18.50 3.95 5.82
N GLY A 320 -18.01 2.75 5.50
CA GLY A 320 -17.49 2.39 4.19
C GLY A 320 -15.97 2.31 4.20
N TRP A 321 -15.32 2.90 3.20
CA TRP A 321 -13.86 2.84 3.05
C TRP A 321 -13.10 3.64 4.11
N GLN A 322 -12.19 2.95 4.80
CA GLN A 322 -11.31 3.49 5.82
C GLN A 322 -9.84 3.33 5.39
N VAL A 323 -9.08 4.43 5.42
CA VAL A 323 -7.64 4.45 5.11
C VAL A 323 -6.87 3.79 6.26
N LEU A 324 -6.02 2.83 5.92
CA LEU A 324 -5.01 2.27 6.80
C LEU A 324 -3.66 2.22 6.08
N ASP A 325 -2.60 2.53 6.81
CA ASP A 325 -1.25 2.55 6.25
C ASP A 325 -0.27 1.85 7.19
N ALA A 326 0.30 0.75 6.70
CA ALA A 326 1.33 0.00 7.41
C ALA A 326 2.74 0.59 7.20
N THR A 327 2.89 1.61 6.36
CA THR A 327 4.18 2.26 6.13
C THR A 327 4.55 3.10 7.35
N PRO A 328 5.73 2.88 7.95
CA PRO A 328 6.17 3.58 9.16
C PRO A 328 6.61 5.03 8.85
N GLN A 329 5.65 5.93 8.60
CA GLN A 329 5.91 7.35 8.38
C GLN A 329 5.80 8.16 9.67
N GLU A 330 4.65 8.09 10.33
CA GLU A 330 4.34 8.85 11.54
C GLU A 330 3.97 7.93 12.70
N LYS A 331 4.32 8.36 13.92
CA LYS A 331 3.92 7.65 15.14
C LYS A 331 2.55 8.12 15.61
N SER A 332 1.62 7.18 15.73
CA SER A 332 0.30 7.41 16.31
C SER A 332 0.21 6.77 17.69
N LYS A 333 0.05 7.62 18.73
CA LYS A 333 0.11 7.21 20.14
C LYS A 333 1.42 6.48 20.51
N GLY A 334 2.54 6.96 19.95
CA GLY A 334 3.90 6.49 20.26
C GLY A 334 4.41 5.31 19.42
N ILE A 335 3.55 4.69 18.60
CA ILE A 335 3.89 3.55 17.75
C ILE A 335 3.58 3.82 16.26
N TYR A 336 4.31 3.21 15.35
CA TYR A 336 4.15 3.29 13.90
C TYR A 336 2.94 2.46 13.46
N GLN A 337 1.77 3.09 13.53
CA GLN A 337 0.47 2.58 13.10
C GLN A 337 -0.32 3.75 12.49
N CYS A 338 -1.19 3.49 11.52
CA CYS A 338 -1.98 4.54 10.89
C CYS A 338 -3.37 4.05 10.51
N GLY A 339 -4.38 4.84 10.89
CA GLY A 339 -5.79 4.57 10.61
C GLY A 339 -6.44 3.60 11.62
N PRO A 340 -7.73 3.26 11.43
CA PRO A 340 -8.57 3.60 10.28
C PRO A 340 -9.05 5.05 10.25
N ALA A 341 -8.78 5.76 9.15
CA ALA A 341 -9.30 7.10 8.88
C ALA A 341 -10.43 7.04 7.85
N SER A 342 -11.62 7.56 8.17
CA SER A 342 -12.75 7.52 7.21
C SER A 342 -12.46 8.38 5.99
N THR A 343 -12.53 7.81 4.79
CA THR A 343 -12.38 8.55 3.52
C THR A 343 -13.34 9.74 3.43
N ARG A 344 -14.56 9.60 3.98
CA ARG A 344 -15.53 10.69 4.07
C ARG A 344 -15.08 11.79 5.04
N ALA A 345 -14.47 11.44 6.17
CA ALA A 345 -13.87 12.42 7.09
C ALA A 345 -12.74 13.20 6.41
N ILE A 346 -11.90 12.52 5.63
CA ILE A 346 -10.84 13.17 4.84
C ILE A 346 -11.44 14.14 3.83
N LYS A 347 -12.44 13.70 3.05
CA LYS A 347 -13.12 14.54 2.05
C LYS A 347 -13.78 15.79 2.65
N GLU A 348 -14.34 15.69 3.85
CA GLU A 348 -14.99 16.79 4.54
C GLU A 348 -14.06 17.62 5.45
N GLY A 349 -12.77 17.26 5.50
CA GLY A 349 -11.75 17.93 6.31
C GLY A 349 -11.99 17.81 7.82
N HIS A 350 -12.58 16.70 8.27
CA HIS A 350 -12.79 16.37 9.68
C HIS A 350 -11.53 15.76 10.29
N VAL A 351 -10.43 16.52 10.26
CA VAL A 351 -9.08 16.07 10.63
C VAL A 351 -8.87 15.80 12.12
N ASN A 352 -9.82 16.18 12.97
CA ASN A 352 -9.80 15.95 14.41
C ASN A 352 -10.41 14.59 14.81
N LEU A 353 -10.95 13.83 13.87
CA LEU A 353 -11.54 12.53 14.14
C LEU A 353 -10.48 11.43 14.11
N ASP A 354 -10.66 10.45 14.97
CA ASP A 354 -9.82 9.27 15.00
C ASP A 354 -10.00 8.42 13.72
N TYR A 355 -8.97 7.78 13.19
CA TYR A 355 -7.58 7.87 13.61
C TYR A 355 -6.75 8.56 12.54
N ASP A 356 -5.75 9.34 12.94
CA ASP A 356 -4.69 9.86 12.06
C ASP A 356 -5.21 10.69 10.86
N SER A 357 -6.44 11.22 10.97
CA SER A 357 -7.11 11.94 9.89
C SER A 357 -6.35 13.19 9.45
N SER A 358 -5.60 13.84 10.34
CA SER A 358 -4.75 14.98 10.03
C SER A 358 -3.62 14.63 9.07
N PHE A 359 -2.90 13.54 9.35
CA PHE A 359 -1.81 13.03 8.52
C PHE A 359 -2.33 12.58 7.14
N VAL A 360 -3.39 11.77 7.12
CA VAL A 360 -3.99 11.31 5.85
C VAL A 360 -4.51 12.48 5.02
N PHE A 361 -5.13 13.49 5.67
CA PHE A 361 -5.58 14.69 4.97
C PHE A 361 -4.42 15.48 4.37
N ALA A 362 -3.32 15.65 5.11
CA ALA A 362 -2.12 16.31 4.60
C ALA A 362 -1.56 15.59 3.38
N ALA A 363 -1.49 14.24 3.41
CA ALA A 363 -0.96 13.43 2.33
C ALA A 363 -1.64 13.66 0.96
N VAL A 364 -2.91 14.07 0.96
CA VAL A 364 -3.71 14.30 -0.26
C VAL A 364 -4.09 15.76 -0.53
N ASN A 365 -3.98 16.67 0.46
CA ASN A 365 -4.42 18.06 0.33
C ASN A 365 -3.35 19.11 0.65
N ALA A 366 -2.16 18.76 1.14
CA ALA A 366 -1.20 19.78 1.57
C ALA A 366 -0.84 20.77 0.45
N ASP A 367 -0.74 22.05 0.79
CA ASP A 367 -0.20 23.07 -0.12
C ASP A 367 1.32 22.83 -0.28
N TYR A 368 1.88 23.03 -1.48
CA TYR A 368 3.30 22.84 -1.74
C TYR A 368 3.99 24.17 -2.00
N VAL A 369 4.95 24.55 -1.15
CA VAL A 369 5.65 25.83 -1.24
C VAL A 369 7.13 25.60 -1.49
N THR A 370 7.69 26.30 -2.47
CA THR A 370 9.12 26.21 -2.78
C THR A 370 9.86 27.50 -2.44
N TRP A 371 10.99 27.34 -1.76
CA TRP A 371 11.83 28.41 -1.26
C TRP A 371 13.25 28.31 -1.82
N ILE A 372 13.81 29.43 -2.28
CA ILE A 372 15.28 29.55 -2.40
C ILE A 372 15.84 29.99 -1.06
N HIS A 373 16.80 29.22 -0.56
CA HIS A 373 17.61 29.56 0.60
C HIS A 373 18.95 30.14 0.16
N TYR A 374 19.20 31.40 0.52
CA TYR A 374 20.47 32.07 0.26
C TYR A 374 21.43 31.92 1.46
N SER A 375 22.74 31.94 1.21
CA SER A 375 23.80 31.73 2.22
C SER A 375 23.74 32.66 3.45
N LYS A 376 23.03 33.79 3.38
CA LYS A 376 22.87 34.78 4.48
C LYS A 376 21.53 34.66 5.24
N LYS A 377 20.98 33.45 5.41
CA LYS A 377 19.66 33.17 6.04
C LYS A 377 18.42 33.82 5.38
N ARG A 378 18.60 34.55 4.27
CA ARG A 378 17.48 35.09 3.49
C ARG A 378 16.78 33.94 2.77
N LYS A 379 15.47 33.82 2.95
CA LYS A 379 14.59 32.90 2.22
C LYS A 379 13.73 33.70 1.25
N GLU A 380 13.52 33.18 0.05
CA GLU A 380 12.66 33.77 -0.96
C GLU A 380 11.66 32.72 -1.43
N ARG A 381 10.37 33.04 -1.32
CA ARG A 381 9.30 32.17 -1.82
C ARG A 381 9.21 32.31 -3.33
N ILE A 382 9.44 31.22 -4.05
CA ILE A 382 9.36 31.19 -5.52
C ILE A 382 7.93 30.95 -5.95
N TYR A 383 7.33 29.87 -5.44
CA TYR A 383 6.10 29.31 -5.95
C TYR A 383 5.30 28.67 -4.80
N SER A 384 3.99 28.69 -4.96
CA SER A 384 3.03 28.05 -4.07
C SER A 384 2.02 27.33 -4.96
N ASP A 385 1.93 26.02 -4.82
CA ASP A 385 1.01 25.17 -5.55
C ASP A 385 0.00 24.55 -4.59
N THR A 386 -1.26 24.98 -4.68
CA THR A 386 -2.34 24.41 -3.87
C THR A 386 -2.95 23.17 -4.53
N LYS A 387 -2.45 22.76 -5.70
CA LYS A 387 -3.02 21.69 -6.53
C LYS A 387 -2.01 20.60 -6.82
N LYS A 388 -0.78 20.63 -6.31
CA LYS A 388 0.26 19.64 -6.68
C LYS A 388 0.07 18.28 -5.99
N ILE A 389 -0.32 18.30 -4.72
CA ILE A 389 -0.40 17.12 -3.86
C ILE A 389 -1.68 16.34 -4.14
N GLY A 390 -1.63 15.03 -3.96
CA GLY A 390 -2.81 14.18 -3.98
C GLY A 390 -3.41 14.01 -5.37
N LYS A 391 -2.68 13.39 -6.30
CA LYS A 391 -3.09 13.23 -7.70
C LYS A 391 -3.39 11.79 -8.06
N PHE A 392 -4.33 11.63 -8.98
CA PHE A 392 -4.72 10.35 -9.58
C PHE A 392 -4.77 9.22 -8.57
N ILE A 393 -5.46 9.45 -7.44
CA ILE A 393 -5.55 8.45 -6.38
C ILE A 393 -6.22 7.23 -6.99
N SER A 394 -5.52 6.10 -7.06
CA SER A 394 -5.84 5.00 -7.96
C SER A 394 -5.99 3.68 -7.21
N THR A 395 -6.90 2.85 -7.70
CA THR A 395 -7.08 1.46 -7.25
C THR A 395 -7.46 0.57 -8.43
N LYS A 396 -7.29 -0.74 -8.28
CA LYS A 396 -7.66 -1.71 -9.31
C LYS A 396 -9.18 -1.76 -9.45
N ALA A 397 -9.66 -1.86 -10.69
CA ALA A 397 -11.07 -2.04 -10.99
C ALA A 397 -11.60 -3.40 -10.49
N VAL A 398 -12.90 -3.42 -10.17
CA VAL A 398 -13.61 -4.66 -9.84
C VAL A 398 -13.64 -5.56 -11.08
N GLY A 399 -13.05 -6.76 -10.98
CA GLY A 399 -13.09 -7.78 -12.02
C GLY A 399 -12.20 -7.54 -13.25
N THR A 400 -11.46 -6.42 -13.32
CA THR A 400 -10.48 -6.16 -14.39
C THR A 400 -9.20 -5.56 -13.83
N ASN A 401 -8.14 -5.48 -14.62
CA ASN A 401 -6.85 -4.91 -14.21
C ASN A 401 -6.77 -3.39 -14.43
N SER A 402 -7.81 -2.79 -15.05
CA SER A 402 -7.83 -1.37 -15.35
C SER A 402 -7.79 -0.49 -14.10
N ARG A 403 -7.25 0.71 -14.27
CA ARG A 403 -7.19 1.74 -13.23
C ARG A 403 -8.54 2.41 -12.99
N VAL A 404 -8.95 2.49 -11.73
CA VAL A 404 -10.05 3.35 -11.27
C VAL A 404 -9.47 4.53 -10.51
N ASP A 405 -9.84 5.74 -10.94
CA ASP A 405 -9.50 6.97 -10.22
C ASP A 405 -10.52 7.25 -9.11
N VAL A 406 -10.05 7.25 -7.86
CA VAL A 406 -10.85 7.52 -6.66
C VAL A 406 -10.49 8.86 -6.01
N THR A 407 -9.82 9.78 -6.72
CA THR A 407 -9.43 11.09 -6.18
C THR A 407 -10.62 11.87 -5.61
N ALA A 408 -11.77 11.79 -6.28
CA ALA A 408 -13.01 12.45 -5.85
C ALA A 408 -13.58 11.89 -4.53
N ASN A 409 -13.12 10.72 -4.06
CA ASN A 409 -13.50 10.16 -2.76
C ASN A 409 -12.71 10.79 -1.61
N TYR A 410 -11.53 11.34 -1.89
CA TYR A 410 -10.64 11.95 -0.89
C TYR A 410 -10.76 13.46 -0.81
N LYS A 411 -11.09 14.13 -1.93
CA LYS A 411 -11.16 15.59 -1.97
C LYS A 411 -12.08 16.11 -3.06
N TYR A 412 -12.47 17.37 -2.90
CA TYR A 412 -13.23 18.11 -3.90
C TYR A 412 -12.34 18.54 -5.07
N PRO A 413 -12.92 18.82 -6.26
CA PRO A 413 -12.16 19.24 -7.43
C PRO A 413 -11.29 20.46 -7.15
N GLU A 414 -10.05 20.39 -7.64
CA GLU A 414 -9.00 21.37 -7.42
C GLU A 414 -9.34 22.76 -7.97
N GLY A 415 -9.33 23.78 -7.11
CA GLY A 415 -9.73 25.13 -7.46
C GLY A 415 -11.24 25.40 -7.33
N SER A 416 -12.04 24.43 -6.89
CA SER A 416 -13.43 24.68 -6.50
C SER A 416 -13.50 25.45 -5.18
N LEU A 417 -14.56 26.24 -5.00
CA LEU A 417 -14.79 26.94 -3.71
C LEU A 417 -14.92 25.96 -2.54
N LYS A 418 -15.42 24.75 -2.80
CA LYS A 418 -15.64 23.73 -1.77
C LYS A 418 -14.33 23.12 -1.28
N GLU A 419 -13.40 22.77 -2.19
CA GLU A 419 -12.04 22.33 -1.86
C GLU A 419 -11.37 23.30 -0.89
N ARG A 420 -11.32 24.59 -1.25
CA ARG A 420 -10.66 25.57 -0.39
C ARG A 420 -11.36 25.82 0.95
N ARG A 421 -12.69 25.67 0.99
CA ARG A 421 -13.47 25.80 2.23
C ARG A 421 -13.18 24.64 3.18
N VAL A 422 -13.09 23.42 2.65
CA VAL A 422 -12.69 22.21 3.40
C VAL A 422 -11.25 22.33 3.91
N TYR A 423 -10.31 22.77 3.06
CA TYR A 423 -8.93 22.99 3.49
C TYR A 423 -8.85 24.01 4.65
N LYS A 424 -9.52 25.15 4.53
CA LYS A 424 -9.54 26.19 5.60
C LYS A 424 -10.17 25.67 6.89
N LYS A 425 -11.18 24.80 6.79
CA LYS A 425 -11.79 24.13 7.94
C LYS A 425 -10.78 23.20 8.62
N ALA A 426 -10.06 22.37 7.85
CA ALA A 426 -9.01 21.50 8.37
C ALA A 426 -7.91 22.30 9.09
N LEU A 427 -7.38 23.37 8.48
CA LEU A 427 -6.42 24.27 9.13
C LEU A 427 -6.91 24.81 10.47
N LYS A 428 -8.18 25.23 10.54
CA LYS A 428 -8.79 25.75 11.76
C LYS A 428 -8.85 24.68 12.86
N LEU A 429 -9.21 23.44 12.50
CA LEU A 429 -9.29 22.32 13.43
C LEU A 429 -7.91 21.91 13.97
N LEU A 430 -6.87 22.02 13.15
CA LEU A 430 -5.47 21.78 13.57
C LEU A 430 -4.88 22.91 14.41
N GLY A 431 -5.63 23.99 14.67
CA GLY A 431 -5.15 25.13 15.43
C GLY A 431 -4.06 25.94 14.70
N VAL A 432 -3.88 25.73 13.39
CA VAL A 432 -2.94 26.48 12.56
C VAL A 432 -3.48 27.90 12.44
N ARG A 433 -2.99 28.79 13.31
CA ARG A 433 -3.41 30.19 13.34
C ARG A 433 -3.12 30.81 11.98
N SER A 434 -4.18 31.20 11.27
CA SER A 434 -4.06 32.23 10.25
C SER A 434 -3.53 33.46 10.96
N THR A 435 -2.25 33.80 10.75
CA THR A 435 -1.54 34.89 11.43
C THR A 435 -2.15 36.25 11.04
N GLY A 436 -3.37 36.54 11.49
CA GLY A 436 -4.22 37.58 10.89
C GLY A 436 -5.29 38.16 11.81
N LYS A 437 -5.41 37.73 13.07
CA LYS A 437 -6.18 38.47 14.07
C LYS A 437 -5.24 39.08 15.10
N ARG A 438 -5.20 40.41 15.14
CA ARG A 438 -4.61 41.23 16.20
C ARG A 438 -5.24 40.83 17.53
N GLY A 439 -4.58 39.95 18.27
CA GLY A 439 -4.82 39.83 19.72
C GLY A 439 -4.19 41.05 20.38
N LYS A 440 -5.01 41.89 21.01
CA LYS A 440 -4.54 42.92 21.96
C LYS A 440 -3.89 42.18 23.14
N ILE A 441 -2.59 41.99 23.10
CA ILE A 441 -1.77 41.71 24.28
C ILE A 441 -0.64 42.73 24.26
N THR A 442 -0.74 43.69 25.17
CA THR A 442 0.24 44.73 25.45
C THR A 442 1.46 44.13 26.14
N ARG A 443 2.54 43.83 25.40
CA ARG A 443 3.91 43.71 25.93
C ARG A 443 4.96 44.13 24.88
N PRO A 444 6.14 44.63 25.31
CA PRO A 444 6.88 45.65 24.57
C PRO A 444 7.81 45.12 23.48
N ARG A 445 8.10 46.04 22.55
CA ARG A 445 8.87 45.94 21.30
C ARG A 445 10.08 44.97 21.31
N ARG A 446 9.94 43.88 20.56
CA ARG A 446 11.00 43.33 19.69
C ARG A 446 10.40 43.08 18.31
N ARG A 447 10.83 43.85 17.30
CA ARG A 447 10.36 43.73 15.92
C ARG A 447 10.65 42.31 15.40
N PRO A 448 9.65 41.49 15.05
CA PRO A 448 9.88 40.35 14.18
C PRO A 448 10.13 40.90 12.76
N SER A 449 11.20 40.43 12.11
CA SER A 449 11.53 40.78 10.73
C SER A 449 10.34 40.52 9.79
N ALA A 450 9.90 41.55 9.09
CA ALA A 450 8.79 41.59 8.14
C ALA A 450 9.08 40.82 6.82
N ALA A 451 9.46 39.54 6.90
CA ALA A 451 9.76 38.71 5.73
C ALA A 451 8.68 37.65 5.41
N CYS A 452 7.64 37.51 6.23
CA CYS A 452 6.51 36.63 5.94
C CYS A 452 5.36 37.44 5.33
N ARG A 453 5.04 37.18 4.05
CA ARG A 453 3.86 37.65 3.27
C ARG A 453 4.09 38.78 2.25
N GLN A 454 5.11 38.66 1.41
CA GLN A 454 4.97 39.20 0.05
C GLN A 454 4.21 38.17 -0.80
N PRO A 455 3.11 38.52 -1.50
CA PRO A 455 2.61 37.71 -2.60
C PRO A 455 3.79 37.36 -3.52
N ALA A 456 3.86 36.14 -4.07
CA ALA A 456 4.78 35.92 -5.17
C ALA A 456 4.46 36.99 -6.23
N GLY A 457 5.41 37.87 -6.55
CA GLY A 457 5.19 38.89 -7.57
C GLY A 457 4.73 38.24 -8.87
N LYS A 458 3.92 38.94 -9.69
CA LYS A 458 3.45 38.40 -10.98
C LYS A 458 4.66 37.83 -11.74
N PRO A 459 4.61 36.56 -12.21
CA PRO A 459 5.74 35.95 -12.89
C PRO A 459 6.05 36.76 -14.15
N THR A 460 7.28 37.23 -14.27
CA THR A 460 7.73 37.99 -15.46
C THR A 460 8.28 37.06 -16.54
N ILE A 461 8.50 35.80 -16.20
CA ILE A 461 9.01 34.75 -17.07
C ILE A 461 8.24 33.46 -16.77
N SER A 462 8.05 32.63 -17.78
CA SER A 462 7.53 31.27 -17.63
C SER A 462 8.48 30.28 -18.30
N GLY A 463 8.42 29.02 -17.86
CA GLY A 463 9.30 27.99 -18.40
C GLY A 463 8.73 26.60 -18.24
N LYS A 464 9.11 25.71 -19.16
CA LYS A 464 8.70 24.31 -19.16
C LYS A 464 9.85 23.43 -19.64
N LEU A 465 10.04 22.29 -18.98
CA LEU A 465 10.92 21.23 -19.44
C LEU A 465 10.11 20.20 -20.25
N ILE A 466 10.53 19.99 -21.49
CA ILE A 466 9.88 19.12 -22.47
C ILE A 466 10.85 17.99 -22.79
N LEU A 467 10.34 16.75 -22.75
CA LEU A 467 11.05 15.58 -23.24
C LEU A 467 10.76 15.46 -24.73
N ASN A 468 11.81 15.29 -25.54
CA ASN A 468 11.64 15.18 -26.99
C ASN A 468 11.09 13.79 -27.40
N ALA A 469 11.40 12.76 -26.61
CA ALA A 469 10.89 11.40 -26.75
C ALA A 469 10.76 10.73 -25.37
N SER A 470 10.06 9.60 -25.31
CA SER A 470 10.03 8.75 -24.12
C SER A 470 11.44 8.24 -23.81
N PRO A 471 11.97 8.48 -22.60
CA PRO A 471 13.35 8.13 -22.31
C PRO A 471 13.46 6.65 -21.96
N VAL A 472 14.33 5.94 -22.68
CA VAL A 472 14.61 4.51 -22.49
C VAL A 472 15.99 4.37 -21.86
N ILE A 473 16.12 3.42 -20.92
CA ILE A 473 17.42 3.11 -20.32
C ILE A 473 18.44 2.67 -21.39
N GLY A 474 19.65 3.21 -21.33
CA GLY A 474 20.70 2.96 -22.32
C GLY A 474 20.84 4.05 -23.39
N GLN A 475 19.83 4.91 -23.55
CA GLN A 475 19.82 5.95 -24.57
C GLN A 475 20.09 7.35 -23.99
N ASP A 476 20.52 8.28 -24.84
CA ASP A 476 20.65 9.69 -24.47
C ASP A 476 19.26 10.32 -24.24
N ILE A 477 19.12 11.09 -23.15
CA ILE A 477 17.87 11.78 -22.83
C ILE A 477 17.92 13.18 -23.44
N LEU A 478 17.05 13.44 -24.42
CA LEU A 478 16.95 14.71 -25.11
C LEU A 478 15.83 15.57 -24.50
N LEU A 479 16.22 16.74 -23.99
CA LEU A 479 15.34 17.67 -23.29
C LEU A 479 15.42 19.07 -23.90
N THR A 480 14.30 19.77 -23.84
CA THR A 480 14.20 21.18 -24.24
C THR A 480 13.66 22.00 -23.07
N LEU A 481 14.41 23.01 -22.65
CA LEU A 481 13.91 24.04 -21.75
C LEU A 481 13.31 25.16 -22.60
N ALA A 482 11.98 25.23 -22.66
CA ALA A 482 11.26 26.31 -23.30
C ALA A 482 11.09 27.44 -22.28
N LEU A 483 11.61 28.64 -22.58
CA LEU A 483 11.43 29.84 -21.77
C LEU A 483 10.65 30.90 -22.54
N ARG A 484 9.69 31.54 -21.87
CA ARG A 484 8.91 32.65 -22.44
C ARG A 484 9.02 33.88 -21.56
N ASN A 485 9.33 35.01 -22.19
CA ASN A 485 9.19 36.32 -21.55
C ASN A 485 7.72 36.72 -21.51
N LEU A 486 7.22 37.14 -20.35
CA LEU A 486 5.80 37.52 -20.18
C LEU A 486 5.57 39.03 -20.16
N ILE A 487 6.64 39.81 -20.33
CA ILE A 487 6.56 41.26 -20.36
C ILE A 487 7.07 41.80 -21.69
N SER A 488 6.62 43.01 -22.02
CA SER A 488 6.98 43.69 -23.26
C SER A 488 8.32 44.44 -23.18
N ASP A 489 9.27 43.91 -22.41
CA ASP A 489 10.62 44.47 -22.23
C ASP A 489 11.66 43.36 -22.30
N PHE A 490 12.87 43.68 -22.75
CA PHE A 490 13.96 42.75 -22.92
C PHE A 490 14.49 42.22 -21.58
N LYS A 491 14.76 40.91 -21.50
CA LYS A 491 15.34 40.28 -20.31
C LYS A 491 16.59 39.47 -20.62
N THR A 492 17.58 39.60 -19.73
CA THR A 492 18.69 38.65 -19.63
C THR A 492 18.44 37.73 -18.44
N ILE A 493 18.39 36.43 -18.71
CA ILE A 493 18.10 35.37 -17.74
C ILE A 493 19.34 34.50 -17.60
N LYS A 494 19.82 34.34 -16.36
CA LYS A 494 20.83 33.34 -16.03
C LYS A 494 20.12 32.05 -15.65
N VAL A 495 20.31 31.01 -16.43
CA VAL A 495 19.72 29.69 -16.21
C VAL A 495 20.79 28.76 -15.64
N LYS A 496 20.51 28.15 -14.51
CA LYS A 496 21.27 27.03 -13.96
C LYS A 496 20.43 25.77 -14.01
N LEU A 497 20.86 24.81 -14.80
CA LEU A 497 20.25 23.51 -14.99
C LEU A 497 21.03 22.46 -14.21
N ARG A 498 20.33 21.60 -13.50
CA ARG A 498 20.89 20.50 -12.73
C ARG A 498 20.06 19.24 -12.96
N ALA A 499 20.72 18.11 -13.17
CA ALA A 499 20.06 16.81 -13.21
C ALA A 499 20.66 15.90 -12.13
N SER A 500 19.80 15.24 -11.36
CA SER A 500 20.20 14.34 -10.29
C SER A 500 19.42 13.03 -10.36
N ALA A 501 20.10 11.90 -10.15
CA ALA A 501 19.44 10.64 -9.86
C ALA A 501 18.74 10.74 -8.50
N ILE A 502 17.47 10.35 -8.46
CA ILE A 502 16.63 10.43 -7.26
C ILE A 502 16.04 9.06 -6.93
N LEU A 503 15.61 8.91 -5.67
CA LEU A 503 14.75 7.81 -5.26
C LEU A 503 13.28 8.13 -5.58
N TYR A 504 12.37 7.15 -5.50
CA TYR A 504 10.95 7.42 -5.72
C TYR A 504 10.34 8.41 -4.70
N THR A 505 10.95 8.51 -3.51
CA THR A 505 10.67 9.52 -2.47
C THR A 505 11.21 10.93 -2.80
N ARG A 506 11.73 11.12 -4.02
CA ARG A 506 12.41 12.35 -4.52
C ARG A 506 13.71 12.75 -3.80
N LYS A 507 14.26 11.91 -2.92
CA LYS A 507 15.56 12.19 -2.30
C LYS A 507 16.69 12.08 -3.34
N PRO A 508 17.56 13.10 -3.50
CA PRO A 508 18.71 13.03 -4.40
C PRO A 508 19.77 12.04 -3.92
N LYS A 509 20.36 11.28 -4.85
CA LYS A 509 21.39 10.29 -4.58
C LYS A 509 22.72 10.60 -5.27
N ALA A 510 22.68 11.04 -6.52
CA ALA A 510 23.87 11.40 -7.27
C ALA A 510 23.58 12.53 -8.26
N GLU A 511 24.56 13.40 -8.48
CA GLU A 511 24.49 14.45 -9.50
C GLU A 511 24.97 13.90 -10.85
N ILE A 512 24.26 14.23 -11.92
CA ILE A 512 24.49 13.71 -13.27
C ILE A 512 25.01 14.82 -14.18
N LEU A 513 24.41 16.02 -14.08
CA LEU A 513 24.68 17.13 -14.98
C LEU A 513 24.49 18.45 -14.25
N GLU A 514 25.40 19.39 -14.50
CA GLU A 514 25.23 20.81 -14.14
C GLU A 514 25.57 21.66 -15.37
N LEU A 515 24.68 22.57 -15.74
CA LEU A 515 24.86 23.48 -16.87
C LEU A 515 24.46 24.90 -16.46
N SER A 516 25.21 25.89 -16.94
CA SER A 516 24.89 27.31 -16.73
C SER A 516 24.88 28.03 -18.07
N ARG A 517 23.80 28.76 -18.37
CA ARG A 517 23.65 29.52 -19.61
C ARG A 517 23.09 30.91 -19.32
N SER A 518 23.53 31.91 -20.09
CA SER A 518 22.93 33.25 -20.07
C SER A 518 22.13 33.44 -21.35
N ILE A 519 20.82 33.63 -21.21
CA ILE A 519 19.89 33.72 -22.31
C ILE A 519 19.31 35.13 -22.37
N LYS A 520 19.27 35.68 -23.58
CA LYS A 520 18.62 36.93 -23.92
C LYS A 520 17.25 36.59 -24.52
N LEU A 521 16.18 37.15 -23.94
CA LEU A 521 14.81 37.06 -24.44
C LEU A 521 14.28 38.47 -24.71
N GLY A 522 13.82 38.72 -25.93
CA GLY A 522 13.07 39.90 -26.34
C GLY A 522 11.67 39.94 -25.74
N SER A 523 10.93 40.99 -26.10
CA SER A 523 9.53 41.19 -25.71
C SER A 523 8.69 39.99 -26.13
N GLU A 524 8.01 39.36 -25.18
CA GLU A 524 7.11 38.21 -25.42
C GLU A 524 7.72 36.99 -26.15
N GLU A 525 9.05 36.99 -26.35
CA GLU A 525 9.77 35.94 -27.06
C GLU A 525 9.70 34.60 -26.31
N VAL A 526 9.53 33.53 -27.09
CA VAL A 526 9.71 32.14 -26.64
C VAL A 526 11.02 31.63 -27.22
N LYS A 527 11.86 31.03 -26.38
CA LYS A 527 13.13 30.44 -26.80
C LYS A 527 13.31 29.04 -26.25
N ASP A 528 13.62 28.13 -27.16
CA ASP A 528 13.89 26.74 -26.85
C ASP A 528 15.38 26.50 -26.69
N ILE A 529 15.74 25.92 -25.55
CA ILE A 529 17.13 25.67 -25.18
C ILE A 529 17.30 24.15 -25.07
N PRO A 530 17.75 23.48 -26.15
CA PRO A 530 17.99 22.05 -26.12
C PRO A 530 19.24 21.72 -25.29
N PHE A 531 19.18 20.60 -24.60
CA PHE A 531 20.29 19.98 -23.91
C PHE A 531 20.10 18.46 -23.86
N LYS A 532 21.20 17.74 -23.64
CA LYS A 532 21.19 16.28 -23.55
C LYS A 532 21.79 15.81 -22.24
N ILE A 533 21.27 14.71 -21.72
CA ILE A 533 21.88 13.93 -20.63
C ILE A 533 22.29 12.60 -21.26
N SER A 534 23.59 12.38 -21.45
CA SER A 534 24.05 11.19 -22.16
C SER A 534 24.01 9.94 -21.28
N TYR A 535 23.87 8.75 -21.87
CA TYR A 535 23.90 7.49 -21.13
C TYR A 535 25.16 7.37 -20.26
N SER A 536 26.31 7.76 -20.81
CA SER A 536 27.59 7.77 -20.10
C SER A 536 27.59 8.62 -18.82
N GLN A 537 26.79 9.70 -18.76
CA GLN A 537 26.69 10.56 -17.58
C GLN A 537 25.84 9.94 -16.47
N TYR A 538 24.74 9.27 -16.83
CA TYR A 538 23.81 8.76 -15.81
C TYR A 538 24.00 7.29 -15.45
N LYS A 539 24.65 6.46 -16.30
CA LYS A 539 24.72 5.00 -16.13
C LYS A 539 25.19 4.53 -14.75
N ASN A 540 26.18 5.20 -14.17
CA ASN A 540 26.77 4.83 -12.87
C ASN A 540 26.07 5.47 -11.67
N SER A 541 25.25 6.49 -11.94
CA SER A 541 24.58 7.31 -10.92
C SER A 541 23.12 6.90 -10.72
N LEU A 542 22.54 6.20 -11.70
CA LEU A 542 21.15 5.79 -11.70
C LEU A 542 20.85 4.85 -10.52
N THR A 543 19.67 5.03 -9.94
CA THR A 543 19.14 4.19 -8.86
C THR A 543 18.28 3.06 -9.45
N ASP A 544 17.97 2.05 -8.65
CA ASP A 544 17.00 1.01 -9.05
C ASP A 544 15.62 1.59 -9.40
N ASP A 545 15.26 2.76 -8.82
CA ASP A 545 14.01 3.46 -9.15
C ASP A 545 14.02 4.05 -10.57
N ARG A 546 15.18 4.13 -11.24
CA ARG A 546 15.35 4.64 -12.61
C ARG A 546 14.84 6.06 -12.82
N LYS A 547 14.90 6.90 -11.77
CA LYS A 547 14.37 8.27 -11.76
C LYS A 547 15.45 9.34 -11.78
N ILE A 548 15.22 10.37 -12.60
CA ILE A 548 16.05 11.57 -12.68
C ILE A 548 15.18 12.80 -12.45
N LEU A 549 15.60 13.68 -11.54
CA LEU A 549 15.01 15.00 -11.36
C LEU A 549 15.87 16.04 -12.08
N VAL A 550 15.26 16.76 -13.01
CA VAL A 550 15.87 17.92 -13.66
C VAL A 550 15.28 19.19 -13.06
N THR A 551 16.14 20.07 -12.57
CA THR A 551 15.78 21.40 -12.06
C THR A 551 16.44 22.50 -12.88
N ALA A 552 15.69 23.56 -13.18
CA ALA A 552 16.19 24.76 -13.84
C ALA A 552 15.86 25.99 -13.00
N VAL A 553 16.88 26.60 -12.40
CA VAL A 553 16.75 27.89 -11.70
C VAL A 553 17.06 29.01 -12.67
N CYS A 554 16.06 29.81 -13.00
CA CYS A 554 16.15 30.93 -13.92
C CYS A 554 16.13 32.23 -13.13
N LYS A 555 17.23 32.96 -13.11
CA LYS A 555 17.39 34.20 -12.35
C LYS A 555 17.49 35.42 -13.26
N THR A 556 16.69 36.44 -12.97
CA THR A 556 16.75 37.74 -13.64
C THR A 556 17.59 38.74 -12.84
N LYS A 557 18.09 39.81 -13.49
CA LYS A 557 18.82 40.90 -12.82
C LYS A 557 17.98 41.61 -11.75
N GLN A 558 16.66 41.65 -11.92
CA GLN A 558 15.70 42.28 -10.99
C GLN A 558 15.37 41.40 -9.77
N GLY A 559 16.01 40.24 -9.62
CA GLY A 559 15.85 39.36 -8.46
C GLY A 559 14.72 38.33 -8.56
N ALA A 560 13.87 38.38 -9.59
CA ALA A 560 12.85 37.35 -9.81
C ALA A 560 13.52 36.02 -10.21
N SER A 561 13.18 34.96 -9.47
CA SER A 561 13.66 33.60 -9.68
C SER A 561 12.49 32.71 -10.11
N LEU A 562 12.63 31.99 -11.22
CA LEU A 562 11.72 30.92 -11.64
C LEU A 562 12.40 29.58 -11.41
N LEU A 563 11.66 28.61 -10.88
CA LEU A 563 12.08 27.22 -10.81
C LEU A 563 11.21 26.40 -11.77
N VAL A 564 11.85 25.64 -12.65
CA VAL A 564 11.19 24.63 -13.48
C VAL A 564 11.72 23.26 -13.07
N GLU A 565 10.83 22.30 -12.85
CA GLU A 565 11.19 20.94 -12.43
C GLU A 565 10.57 19.91 -13.37
N LYS A 566 11.28 18.81 -13.58
CA LYS A 566 10.78 17.66 -14.33
C LYS A 566 11.32 16.38 -13.71
N ASP A 567 10.42 15.53 -13.23
CA ASP A 567 10.72 14.14 -12.93
C ASP A 567 10.69 13.32 -14.23
N ILE A 568 11.70 12.48 -14.39
CA ILE A 568 11.88 11.58 -15.52
C ILE A 568 11.96 10.16 -14.95
N ILE A 569 11.16 9.24 -15.49
CA ILE A 569 11.32 7.79 -15.30
C ILE A 569 11.83 7.23 -16.63
N LEU A 570 12.90 6.45 -16.58
CA LEU A 570 13.35 5.69 -17.74
C LEU A 570 12.47 4.45 -17.91
N GLN A 571 11.98 4.23 -19.12
CA GLN A 571 11.16 3.06 -19.44
C GLN A 571 11.96 1.78 -19.39
N ASP A 572 11.27 0.71 -18.99
CA ASP A 572 11.83 -0.62 -18.90
C ASP A 572 11.97 -1.23 -20.28
N PRO A 573 12.94 -2.15 -20.45
CA PRO A 573 13.03 -2.89 -21.70
C PRO A 573 11.84 -3.82 -21.84
N PHE A 574 11.47 -4.12 -23.09
CA PHE A 574 10.32 -4.95 -23.40
C PHE A 574 10.53 -6.40 -22.93
N LEU A 575 9.63 -6.86 -22.06
CA LEU A 575 9.48 -8.24 -21.63
C LEU A 575 8.12 -8.74 -22.14
N THR A 576 8.12 -9.85 -22.88
CA THR A 576 6.89 -10.48 -23.40
C THR A 576 6.73 -11.85 -22.77
N ILE A 577 5.49 -12.21 -22.39
CA ILE A 577 5.15 -13.49 -21.78
C ILE A 577 4.04 -14.12 -22.61
N GLU A 578 4.30 -15.31 -23.14
CA GLU A 578 3.37 -16.07 -23.98
C GLU A 578 3.11 -17.44 -23.37
N VAL A 579 1.85 -17.87 -23.35
CA VAL A 579 1.45 -19.19 -22.86
C VAL A 579 1.15 -20.08 -24.06
N LEU A 580 1.94 -21.13 -24.25
CA LEU A 580 1.97 -21.97 -25.45
C LEU A 580 0.99 -23.15 -25.37
N GLY A 581 -0.27 -22.87 -25.03
CA GLY A 581 -1.32 -23.89 -24.98
C GLY A 581 -2.47 -23.55 -24.03
N PRO A 582 -3.55 -24.36 -24.04
CA PRO A 582 -4.63 -24.23 -23.08
C PRO A 582 -4.15 -24.64 -21.67
N ALA A 583 -4.50 -23.87 -20.66
CA ALA A 583 -4.19 -24.20 -19.26
C ALA A 583 -5.31 -25.05 -18.66
N VAL A 584 -4.98 -26.24 -18.16
CA VAL A 584 -5.91 -27.16 -17.48
C VAL A 584 -5.32 -27.56 -16.13
N VAL A 585 -6.17 -27.72 -15.11
CA VAL A 585 -5.72 -28.16 -13.79
C VAL A 585 -5.03 -29.54 -13.89
N HIS A 586 -3.86 -29.64 -13.29
CA HIS A 586 -2.97 -30.82 -13.25
C HIS A 586 -2.32 -31.23 -14.58
N GLU A 587 -2.52 -30.45 -15.64
CA GLU A 587 -1.83 -30.65 -16.91
C GLU A 587 -0.68 -29.64 -17.09
N PRO A 588 0.47 -30.07 -17.64
CA PRO A 588 1.57 -29.16 -17.94
C PRO A 588 1.23 -28.22 -19.10
N VAL A 589 1.64 -26.95 -18.98
CA VAL A 589 1.59 -25.98 -20.08
C VAL A 589 2.90 -25.18 -20.15
N ASN A 590 3.42 -25.00 -21.37
CA ASN A 590 4.64 -24.25 -21.60
C ASN A 590 4.38 -22.75 -21.61
N VAL A 591 5.31 -21.99 -21.04
CA VAL A 591 5.34 -20.53 -21.03
C VAL A 591 6.66 -20.08 -21.62
N GLN A 592 6.58 -19.15 -22.56
CA GLN A 592 7.72 -18.52 -23.20
C GLN A 592 7.86 -17.08 -22.70
N VAL A 593 9.06 -16.69 -22.32
CA VAL A 593 9.40 -15.32 -21.92
C VAL A 593 10.52 -14.78 -22.80
N THR A 594 10.26 -13.67 -23.46
CA THR A 594 11.20 -13.02 -24.38
C THR A 594 11.60 -11.66 -23.85
N PHE A 595 12.92 -11.42 -23.74
CA PHE A 595 13.51 -10.17 -23.27
C PHE A 595 14.38 -9.51 -24.35
N THR A 596 14.18 -8.22 -24.58
CA THR A 596 15.01 -7.42 -25.50
C THR A 596 15.93 -6.48 -24.73
N ASN A 597 17.24 -6.73 -24.79
CA ASN A 597 18.26 -5.86 -24.19
C ASN A 597 18.35 -4.51 -24.95
N PRO A 598 18.10 -3.36 -24.30
CA PRO A 598 18.19 -2.05 -24.94
C PRO A 598 19.60 -1.43 -24.86
N LEU A 599 20.55 -2.07 -24.15
CA LEU A 599 21.92 -1.59 -24.01
C LEU A 599 22.79 -2.05 -25.18
N SER A 600 23.81 -1.26 -25.50
CA SER A 600 24.88 -1.68 -26.41
C SER A 600 25.75 -2.81 -25.83
N ASP A 601 25.79 -2.92 -24.50
CA ASP A 601 26.62 -3.89 -23.77
C ASP A 601 25.82 -5.17 -23.51
N VAL A 602 26.52 -6.33 -23.51
CA VAL A 602 25.94 -7.63 -23.14
C VAL A 602 25.56 -7.62 -21.66
N VAL A 603 24.36 -8.10 -21.35
CA VAL A 603 23.82 -8.16 -19.98
C VAL A 603 24.03 -9.56 -19.42
N THR A 604 24.76 -9.67 -18.32
CA THR A 604 25.08 -10.94 -17.64
C THR A 604 24.31 -11.12 -16.34
N ASP A 605 24.40 -12.32 -15.76
CA ASP A 605 23.84 -12.69 -14.45
C ASP A 605 22.30 -12.55 -14.39
N CYS A 606 21.63 -12.84 -15.50
CA CYS A 606 20.18 -12.83 -15.63
C CYS A 606 19.54 -14.00 -14.87
N VAL A 607 18.57 -13.70 -14.01
CA VAL A 607 17.77 -14.66 -13.26
C VAL A 607 16.31 -14.32 -13.50
N LEU A 608 15.56 -15.27 -14.09
CA LEU A 608 14.11 -15.19 -14.18
C LEU A 608 13.47 -15.81 -12.94
N ARG A 609 12.54 -15.07 -12.34
CA ARG A 609 11.71 -15.52 -11.22
C ARG A 609 10.26 -15.52 -11.67
N VAL A 610 9.54 -16.56 -11.33
CA VAL A 610 8.15 -16.74 -11.75
C VAL A 610 7.30 -17.09 -10.53
N GLU A 611 6.13 -16.46 -10.43
CA GLU A 611 5.14 -16.79 -9.41
C GLU A 611 3.70 -16.59 -9.89
N GLY A 612 2.76 -17.33 -9.28
CA GLY A 612 1.33 -17.19 -9.54
C GLY A 612 0.51 -18.14 -8.67
N SER A 613 -0.38 -17.60 -7.84
CA SER A 613 -1.27 -18.41 -6.99
C SER A 613 -2.20 -19.26 -7.86
N GLY A 614 -2.31 -20.55 -7.54
CA GLY A 614 -3.04 -21.53 -8.36
C GLY A 614 -2.28 -22.07 -9.58
N LEU A 615 -1.09 -21.53 -9.89
CA LEU A 615 -0.28 -21.93 -11.05
C LEU A 615 1.00 -22.66 -10.66
N LEU A 616 1.71 -22.15 -9.64
CA LEU A 616 2.99 -22.68 -9.18
C LEU A 616 3.01 -22.68 -7.64
N LYS A 617 3.43 -23.79 -7.02
CA LYS A 617 3.52 -23.91 -5.55
C LYS A 617 4.80 -23.31 -4.96
N ASP A 618 5.85 -23.16 -5.77
CA ASP A 618 7.15 -22.60 -5.39
C ASP A 618 7.77 -21.75 -6.51
N VAL A 619 8.72 -20.88 -6.13
CA VAL A 619 9.45 -19.98 -7.04
C VAL A 619 10.40 -20.81 -7.91
N ALA A 620 10.10 -20.95 -9.20
CA ALA A 620 11.05 -21.47 -10.17
C ALA A 620 12.18 -20.43 -10.36
N ARG A 621 13.44 -20.85 -10.17
CA ARG A 621 14.63 -20.07 -10.51
C ARG A 621 15.24 -20.67 -11.77
N MET A 622 15.42 -19.88 -12.81
CA MET A 622 16.07 -20.33 -14.04
C MET A 622 17.51 -19.83 -14.15
N GLY A 623 18.34 -20.59 -14.89
CA GLY A 623 19.77 -20.34 -15.09
C GLY A 623 20.10 -19.16 -16.02
N PRO A 624 21.39 -18.77 -16.11
CA PRO A 624 21.86 -17.58 -16.83
C PRO A 624 21.84 -17.72 -18.38
N MET A 625 21.60 -16.62 -19.12
CA MET A 625 21.54 -16.61 -20.61
C MET A 625 22.08 -15.30 -21.25
N GLU A 626 22.68 -15.43 -22.46
CA GLU A 626 23.39 -14.38 -23.24
C GLU A 626 22.55 -13.61 -24.30
N SER A 627 21.42 -14.16 -24.78
CA SER A 627 20.39 -13.46 -25.58
C SER A 627 19.20 -14.41 -25.70
N SER A 628 18.00 -14.04 -25.24
CA SER A 628 17.26 -15.06 -24.49
C SER A 628 15.73 -14.96 -24.57
N THR A 629 15.17 -15.81 -25.44
CA THR A 629 13.86 -16.41 -25.20
C THR A 629 14.04 -17.58 -24.24
N VAL A 630 13.21 -17.67 -23.20
CA VAL A 630 13.25 -18.74 -22.20
C VAL A 630 11.91 -19.44 -22.19
N GLU A 631 11.93 -20.77 -22.22
CA GLU A 631 10.74 -21.59 -22.07
C GLU A 631 10.80 -22.37 -20.76
N PHE A 632 9.66 -22.44 -20.08
CA PHE A 632 9.48 -23.26 -18.89
C PHE A 632 8.06 -23.78 -18.79
N GLU A 633 7.89 -24.85 -18.04
CA GLU A 633 6.61 -25.51 -17.82
C GLU A 633 5.99 -25.05 -16.50
N ILE A 634 4.66 -24.86 -16.49
CA ILE A 634 3.87 -24.67 -15.27
C ILE A 634 2.78 -25.74 -15.19
N ILE A 635 2.40 -26.12 -13.96
CA ILE A 635 1.34 -27.12 -13.70
C ILE A 635 0.28 -26.47 -12.80
N PRO A 636 -0.81 -25.94 -13.38
CA PRO A 636 -1.88 -25.32 -12.62
C PRO A 636 -2.52 -26.29 -11.63
N TYR A 637 -2.84 -25.82 -10.42
CA TYR A 637 -3.49 -26.61 -9.37
C TYR A 637 -4.82 -26.02 -8.89
N LYS A 638 -5.24 -24.87 -9.43
CA LYS A 638 -6.55 -24.26 -9.20
C LYS A 638 -7.12 -23.73 -10.52
N SER A 639 -8.39 -24.04 -10.80
CA SER A 639 -9.12 -23.54 -11.98
C SER A 639 -9.55 -22.07 -11.85
N GLY A 640 -10.02 -21.47 -12.94
CA GLY A 640 -10.45 -20.08 -13.03
C GLY A 640 -9.37 -19.14 -13.55
N THR A 641 -9.67 -17.85 -13.60
CA THR A 641 -8.72 -16.81 -14.05
C THR A 641 -7.59 -16.63 -13.03
N ARG A 642 -6.35 -16.83 -13.46
CA ARG A 642 -5.11 -16.73 -12.66
C ARG A 642 -4.14 -15.73 -13.27
N GLN A 643 -3.24 -15.20 -12.45
CA GLN A 643 -2.21 -14.25 -12.89
C GLN A 643 -0.83 -14.89 -12.73
N LEU A 644 -0.09 -15.00 -13.83
CA LEU A 644 1.32 -15.38 -13.84
C LEU A 644 2.17 -14.13 -13.88
N GLN A 645 3.15 -14.05 -12.98
CA GLN A 645 4.04 -12.92 -12.83
C GLN A 645 5.48 -13.37 -13.05
N VAL A 646 6.24 -12.52 -13.73
CA VAL A 646 7.63 -12.78 -14.08
C VAL A 646 8.46 -11.55 -13.69
N ASP A 647 9.58 -11.81 -13.02
CA ASP A 647 10.59 -10.82 -12.64
C ASP A 647 11.95 -11.26 -13.20
N LEU A 648 12.52 -10.45 -14.09
CA LEU A 648 13.86 -10.61 -14.61
C LEU A 648 14.82 -9.68 -13.86
N VAL A 649 15.77 -10.29 -13.17
CA VAL A 649 16.84 -9.59 -12.45
C VAL A 649 18.17 -9.90 -13.13
N CYS A 650 18.94 -8.88 -13.48
CA CYS A 650 20.29 -9.02 -13.98
C CYS A 650 21.21 -7.96 -13.38
N LYS A 651 22.49 -7.97 -13.75
CA LYS A 651 23.48 -7.03 -13.20
C LYS A 651 23.15 -5.55 -13.49
N HIS A 652 22.56 -5.27 -14.64
CA HIS A 652 22.23 -3.91 -15.10
C HIS A 652 20.77 -3.51 -14.89
N PHE A 653 19.86 -4.49 -14.78
CA PHE A 653 18.44 -4.28 -14.55
C PHE A 653 18.03 -5.01 -13.27
N SER A 654 17.65 -4.24 -12.25
CA SER A 654 17.39 -4.80 -10.93
C SER A 654 15.96 -5.30 -10.72
N ASP A 655 15.05 -5.01 -11.64
CA ASP A 655 13.61 -5.31 -11.54
C ASP A 655 12.89 -5.06 -12.90
N ILE A 656 12.84 -6.05 -13.79
CA ILE A 656 12.02 -5.99 -15.02
C ILE A 656 10.86 -6.94 -14.85
N LYS A 657 9.66 -6.38 -14.74
CA LYS A 657 8.46 -7.13 -14.43
C LYS A 657 7.51 -7.21 -15.61
N GLY A 658 6.79 -8.32 -15.66
CA GLY A 658 5.66 -8.53 -16.54
C GLY A 658 4.68 -9.50 -15.91
N PHE A 659 3.44 -9.49 -16.41
CA PHE A 659 2.45 -10.47 -16.01
C PHE A 659 1.52 -10.79 -17.17
N VAL A 660 0.87 -11.95 -17.09
CA VAL A 660 -0.18 -12.36 -18.02
C VAL A 660 -1.33 -13.02 -17.25
N MET A 661 -2.55 -12.88 -17.75
CA MET A 661 -3.73 -13.56 -17.20
C MET A 661 -3.94 -14.88 -17.95
N LEU A 662 -4.24 -15.95 -17.23
CA LEU A 662 -4.54 -17.27 -17.77
C LEU A 662 -5.91 -17.72 -17.29
N ASP A 663 -6.73 -18.25 -18.18
CA ASP A 663 -7.96 -18.94 -17.81
C ASP A 663 -7.70 -20.44 -17.72
N VAL A 664 -7.69 -20.96 -16.50
CA VAL A 664 -7.38 -22.37 -16.21
C VAL A 664 -8.68 -23.18 -16.16
N ALA A 665 -8.86 -24.13 -17.07
CA ALA A 665 -10.01 -25.03 -17.07
C ALA A 665 -9.92 -26.07 -15.92
N PRO A 666 -11.05 -26.53 -15.36
CA PRO A 666 -11.06 -27.66 -14.43
C PRO A 666 -10.46 -28.93 -15.06
N ALA A 667 -9.90 -29.80 -14.23
CA ALA A 667 -9.49 -31.15 -14.67
C ALA A 667 -10.74 -31.90 -15.19
N GLN A 668 -10.58 -32.65 -16.27
CA GLN A 668 -11.66 -33.47 -16.84
C GLN A 668 -11.97 -34.70 -15.99
#